data_AF-A0A847THF4-F1
#
_entry.id   AF-A0A847THF4-F1
#
_cell.length_a   1.000
_cell.length_b   1.000
_cell.length_c   1.000
_cell.angle_alpha   90.00
_cell.angle_beta   90.00
_cell.angle_gamma   90.00
#
_symmetry.space_group_name_H-M   'P 1'
#
loop_
_entity.id
_entity.type
_entity.pdbx_description
1 polymer ?
#
loop_
_entity_poly.entity_id
_entity_poly.type
_entity_poly.pdbx_seq_one_letter_code
_entity_poly.pdbx_strand_id
1 'polypeptide(L)'
;MSFKIQAPYAPAGDQPEAIKQLTRGINDGEPFQTLLGVTGSGKTFTVANVIQEVQRPTLVLTHNKTLVAQLYGELRQFFPDNAVEYYVSYYDYYQPEAYMPVSDTYIEKDLAINEELDKLRLKATSNLLSGRRDIIVVASVSCIYGIGNPTEYENGIIRIQKGQTVSRNTLLHGLVNSLYSRTTGDFNRGNFRVKGDTVDINLPYVDYGYRITFFGDEIEEIETIDVQNSKRITVVENAAIFPANMYLAPKEMMQQIIFEIQDELKAQVEYFKANGKLIEAQRLSERVNYDIEMIRELGYCSGIENYSRFLDRRKPGARPFCLLDYFPKDFLLVVDESHVTIPQIGAMYGGDRSRKLNLVEFGFRLPSALDNRPLNFHEFENMLNQTIFVSATPGDYELKKTEGVVVEQVVRPTGLLEPPIEVRPSVNQVDDLLEEIDKRVLKGDRVLVTTLTKRMAEEMDKYLGRINVKSRYIHSEVDTLERIEILRDLRLGNIDVLVGVNLLREGLDLPEVSLVAILDADKEGFLRDERSLTQTAGRAARNVDGLVIFYADKITESMQRTMDETDRRREKQLAFNKAHHITPKTVRKSKEQILGQTSVLEIKHFDEHSPMAVHDEVQLVAEDAMAYARSSAAAVKTIPQMEKSIAKVKKDMEKAARDLDFMEAARLRDQMFALERELVEMKQ
;
A
#
# COMPACT_ATOMS: atom_id res chain seq x y z
N MET A 1 -2.89 -23.13 -15.33
CA MET A 1 -1.80 -23.40 -14.37
C MET A 1 -2.41 -23.50 -12.98
N SER A 2 -1.81 -24.27 -12.08
CA SER A 2 -2.26 -24.43 -10.69
C SER A 2 -1.37 -23.61 -9.74
N PHE A 3 -1.92 -23.15 -8.62
CA PHE A 3 -1.12 -22.59 -7.53
C PHE A 3 -0.20 -23.65 -6.95
N LYS A 4 1.07 -23.29 -6.74
CA LYS A 4 2.06 -24.16 -6.12
C LYS A 4 2.96 -23.35 -5.20
N ILE A 5 2.95 -23.69 -3.92
CA ILE A 5 3.78 -23.05 -2.91
C ILE A 5 5.22 -23.57 -3.03
N GLN A 6 6.16 -22.64 -2.97
CA GLN A 6 7.56 -22.91 -2.71
C GLN A 6 7.92 -22.30 -1.35
N ALA A 7 8.19 -23.16 -0.36
CA ALA A 7 8.61 -22.74 0.97
C ALA A 7 9.59 -23.77 1.57
N PRO A 8 10.61 -23.34 2.33
CA PRO A 8 11.57 -24.27 2.95
C PRO A 8 11.03 -24.97 4.20
N TYR A 9 9.79 -24.73 4.59
CA TYR A 9 9.14 -25.26 5.79
C TYR A 9 7.71 -25.73 5.49
N ALA A 10 7.24 -26.69 6.27
CA ALA A 10 5.87 -27.20 6.23
C ALA A 10 4.98 -26.49 7.29
N PRO A 11 3.64 -26.55 7.16
CA PRO A 11 2.73 -26.05 8.17
C PRO A 11 3.00 -26.66 9.56
N ALA A 12 3.01 -25.83 10.61
CA ALA A 12 3.34 -26.24 11.97
C ALA A 12 2.48 -25.50 13.03
N GLY A 13 2.50 -25.97 14.28
CA GLY A 13 1.62 -25.45 15.32
C GLY A 13 0.15 -25.71 14.99
N ASP A 14 -0.70 -24.69 15.11
CA ASP A 14 -2.13 -24.78 14.77
C ASP A 14 -2.40 -24.71 13.25
N GLN A 15 -1.40 -24.35 12.43
CA GLN A 15 -1.58 -24.13 10.99
C GLN A 15 -2.22 -25.33 10.25
N PRO A 16 -1.80 -26.60 10.46
CA PRO A 16 -2.39 -27.72 9.71
C PRO A 16 -3.90 -27.86 9.91
N GLU A 17 -4.36 -27.70 11.16
CA GLU A 17 -5.78 -27.80 11.48
C GLU A 17 -6.55 -26.57 11.00
N ALA A 18 -5.97 -25.36 11.11
CA ALA A 18 -6.56 -24.14 10.58
C ALA A 18 -6.74 -24.20 9.05
N ILE A 19 -5.71 -24.65 8.32
CA ILE A 19 -5.77 -24.87 6.86
C ILE A 19 -6.90 -25.84 6.53
N LYS A 20 -6.96 -26.98 7.24
CA LYS A 20 -7.97 -28.01 7.00
C LYS A 20 -9.39 -27.50 7.21
N GLN A 21 -9.64 -26.78 8.30
CA GLN A 21 -10.96 -26.20 8.60
C GLN A 21 -11.35 -25.15 7.55
N LEU A 22 -10.45 -24.22 7.22
CA LEU A 22 -10.72 -23.17 6.24
C LEU A 22 -11.00 -23.73 4.85
N THR A 23 -10.15 -24.65 4.38
CA THR A 23 -10.33 -25.33 3.10
C THR A 23 -11.64 -26.11 3.06
N ARG A 24 -11.97 -26.82 4.15
CA ARG A 24 -13.25 -27.53 4.25
C ARG A 24 -14.44 -26.58 4.18
N GLY A 25 -14.45 -25.50 4.95
CA GLY A 25 -15.54 -24.52 4.91
C GLY A 25 -15.72 -23.91 3.52
N ILE A 26 -14.62 -23.67 2.79
CA ILE A 26 -14.72 -23.20 1.39
C ILE A 26 -15.37 -24.25 0.50
N ASN A 27 -14.92 -25.50 0.58
CA ASN A 27 -15.44 -26.60 -0.24
C ASN A 27 -16.89 -26.98 0.11
N ASP A 28 -17.28 -26.82 1.37
CA ASP A 28 -18.65 -27.02 1.87
C ASP A 28 -19.59 -25.85 1.50
N GLY A 29 -19.04 -24.78 0.90
CA GLY A 29 -19.81 -23.64 0.39
C GLY A 29 -20.12 -22.55 1.43
N GLU A 30 -19.38 -22.52 2.55
CA GLU A 30 -19.57 -21.50 3.57
C GLU A 30 -19.20 -20.11 3.04
N PRO A 31 -20.10 -19.11 3.13
CA PRO A 31 -19.86 -17.78 2.56
C PRO A 31 -18.82 -16.98 3.36
N PHE A 32 -18.76 -17.17 4.68
CA PHE A 32 -17.91 -16.38 5.56
C PHE A 32 -17.21 -17.27 6.57
N GLN A 33 -15.91 -17.07 6.73
CA GLN A 33 -15.08 -17.73 7.74
C GLN A 33 -14.15 -16.71 8.39
N THR A 34 -13.81 -16.94 9.66
CA THR A 34 -12.91 -16.06 10.42
C THR A 34 -11.73 -16.86 10.95
N LEU A 35 -10.53 -16.51 10.48
CA LEU A 35 -9.26 -16.99 11.04
C LEU A 35 -8.85 -16.08 12.19
N LEU A 36 -9.04 -16.56 13.43
CA LEU A 36 -8.56 -15.90 14.64
C LEU A 36 -7.09 -16.29 14.84
N GLY A 37 -6.20 -15.50 14.24
CA GLY A 37 -4.76 -15.77 14.22
C GLY A 37 -3.95 -14.72 14.99
N VAL A 38 -3.18 -15.16 15.98
CA VAL A 38 -2.31 -14.24 16.75
C VAL A 38 -1.15 -13.69 15.92
N THR A 39 -0.51 -12.62 16.40
CA THR A 39 0.68 -12.08 15.74
C THR A 39 1.80 -13.11 15.77
N GLY A 40 2.41 -13.34 14.60
CA GLY A 40 3.52 -14.28 14.45
C GLY A 40 3.16 -15.76 14.37
N SER A 41 1.88 -16.11 14.30
CA SER A 41 1.46 -17.49 14.05
C SER A 41 1.59 -17.92 12.58
N GLY A 42 1.95 -17.03 11.67
CA GLY A 42 2.11 -17.32 10.23
C GLY A 42 0.79 -17.34 9.46
N LYS A 43 -0.08 -16.35 9.71
CA LYS A 43 -1.39 -16.18 9.05
C LYS A 43 -1.29 -16.17 7.52
N THR A 44 -0.34 -15.40 6.96
CA THR A 44 -0.12 -15.35 5.49
C THR A 44 0.18 -16.72 4.92
N PHE A 45 1.02 -17.52 5.60
CA PHE A 45 1.37 -18.87 5.14
C PHE A 45 0.17 -19.82 5.23
N THR A 46 -0.68 -19.68 6.24
CA THR A 46 -1.94 -20.42 6.35
C THR A 46 -2.88 -20.11 5.19
N VAL A 47 -3.09 -18.81 4.91
CA VAL A 47 -3.88 -18.36 3.76
C VAL A 47 -3.29 -18.87 2.44
N ALA A 48 -1.97 -18.81 2.25
CA ALA A 48 -1.32 -19.33 1.06
C ALA A 48 -1.62 -20.82 0.86
N ASN A 49 -1.53 -21.64 1.91
CA ASN A 49 -1.89 -23.05 1.85
C ASN A 49 -3.37 -23.24 1.48
N VAL A 50 -4.28 -22.45 2.06
CA VAL A 50 -5.70 -22.50 1.66
C VAL A 50 -5.87 -22.18 0.17
N ILE A 51 -5.20 -21.14 -0.35
CA ILE A 51 -5.24 -20.79 -1.79
C ILE A 51 -4.74 -21.95 -2.66
N GLN A 52 -3.65 -22.60 -2.25
CA GLN A 52 -3.13 -23.79 -2.94
C GLN A 52 -4.12 -24.96 -2.90
N GLU A 53 -4.81 -25.20 -1.81
CA GLU A 53 -5.77 -26.31 -1.74
C GLU A 53 -7.03 -26.04 -2.57
N VAL A 54 -7.55 -24.80 -2.56
CA VAL A 54 -8.82 -24.48 -3.23
C VAL A 54 -8.67 -24.10 -4.71
N GLN A 55 -7.47 -23.72 -5.14
CA GLN A 55 -7.14 -23.42 -6.55
C GLN A 55 -8.02 -22.34 -7.21
N ARG A 56 -8.27 -21.24 -6.49
CA ARG A 56 -9.15 -20.15 -6.94
C ARG A 56 -8.43 -18.81 -7.02
N PRO A 57 -8.73 -17.97 -8.04
CA PRO A 57 -8.30 -16.58 -8.08
C PRO A 57 -8.64 -15.90 -6.76
N THR A 58 -7.68 -15.21 -6.16
CA THR A 58 -7.84 -14.69 -4.80
C THR A 58 -7.53 -13.19 -4.76
N LEU A 59 -8.42 -12.43 -4.11
CA LEU A 59 -8.17 -11.03 -3.75
C LEU A 59 -7.77 -11.00 -2.27
N VAL A 60 -6.59 -10.48 -1.97
CA VAL A 60 -6.11 -10.23 -0.60
C VAL A 60 -6.20 -8.73 -0.34
N LEU A 61 -7.14 -8.32 0.50
CA LEU A 61 -7.45 -6.93 0.79
C LEU A 61 -6.94 -6.52 2.18
N THR A 62 -6.20 -5.41 2.27
CA THR A 62 -5.74 -4.83 3.54
C THR A 62 -5.86 -3.30 3.53
N HIS A 63 -5.76 -2.67 4.69
CA HIS A 63 -6.16 -1.28 4.92
C HIS A 63 -5.07 -0.23 4.61
N ASN A 64 -3.80 -0.63 4.53
CA ASN A 64 -2.70 0.31 4.32
C ASN A 64 -1.68 -0.19 3.27
N LYS A 65 -1.00 0.74 2.58
CA LYS A 65 -0.05 0.42 1.48
C LYS A 65 1.15 -0.41 1.97
N THR A 66 1.60 -0.21 3.21
CA THR A 66 2.76 -0.92 3.79
C THR A 66 2.50 -2.41 3.94
N LEU A 67 1.33 -2.80 4.46
CA LEU A 67 0.91 -4.19 4.58
C LEU A 67 0.64 -4.81 3.21
N VAL A 68 0.09 -4.06 2.24
CA VAL A 68 -0.03 -4.56 0.86
C VAL A 68 1.36 -4.94 0.33
N ALA A 69 2.36 -4.07 0.48
CA ALA A 69 3.72 -4.34 0.00
C ALA A 69 4.34 -5.56 0.70
N GLN A 70 4.15 -5.71 2.01
CA GLN A 70 4.61 -6.86 2.77
C GLN A 70 3.95 -8.16 2.28
N LEU A 71 2.62 -8.20 2.22
CA LEU A 71 1.86 -9.37 1.78
C LEU A 71 2.16 -9.72 0.32
N TYR A 72 2.33 -8.74 -0.55
CA TYR A 72 2.77 -8.94 -1.93
C TYR A 72 4.15 -9.60 -1.99
N GLY A 73 5.12 -9.11 -1.21
CA GLY A 73 6.45 -9.71 -1.12
C GLY A 73 6.40 -11.16 -0.61
N GLU A 74 5.68 -11.41 0.48
CA GLU A 74 5.51 -12.75 1.06
C GLU A 74 4.83 -13.72 0.09
N LEU A 75 3.71 -13.32 -0.53
CA LEU A 75 2.98 -14.16 -1.47
C LEU A 75 3.75 -14.41 -2.76
N ARG A 76 4.54 -13.44 -3.24
CA ARG A 76 5.42 -13.64 -4.40
C ARG A 76 6.54 -14.64 -4.11
N GLN A 77 7.06 -14.65 -2.88
CA GLN A 77 8.02 -15.67 -2.44
C GLN A 77 7.38 -17.05 -2.37
N PHE A 78 6.15 -17.15 -1.87
CA PHE A 78 5.43 -18.42 -1.82
C PHE A 78 5.01 -18.93 -3.21
N PHE A 79 4.64 -18.05 -4.12
CA PHE A 79 4.12 -18.41 -5.45
C PHE A 79 4.96 -17.79 -6.59
N PRO A 80 6.25 -18.15 -6.73
CA PRO A 80 7.14 -17.52 -7.71
C PRO A 80 6.74 -17.82 -9.17
N ASP A 81 6.03 -18.94 -9.40
CA ASP A 81 5.60 -19.40 -10.73
C ASP A 81 4.17 -18.95 -11.10
N ASN A 82 3.43 -18.32 -10.17
CA ASN A 82 2.05 -17.86 -10.39
C ASN A 82 1.96 -16.33 -10.48
N ALA A 83 0.81 -15.81 -10.91
CA ALA A 83 0.59 -14.38 -11.07
C ALA A 83 0.21 -13.74 -9.72
N VAL A 84 1.22 -13.30 -8.97
CA VAL A 84 1.02 -12.45 -7.79
C VAL A 84 1.09 -10.99 -8.23
N GLU A 85 0.01 -10.25 -8.04
CA GLU A 85 -0.18 -8.89 -8.54
C GLU A 85 -0.42 -7.89 -7.41
N TYR A 86 -0.09 -6.63 -7.68
CA TYR A 86 -0.12 -5.54 -6.71
C TYR A 86 -1.08 -4.45 -7.17
N TYR A 87 -2.05 -4.07 -6.32
CA TYR A 87 -3.10 -3.13 -6.70
C TYR A 87 -3.39 -2.08 -5.61
N VAL A 88 -2.77 -0.91 -5.75
CA VAL A 88 -2.98 0.23 -4.84
C VAL A 88 -3.27 1.50 -5.63
N SER A 89 -3.59 2.59 -4.95
CA SER A 89 -3.64 3.92 -5.58
C SER A 89 -2.30 4.24 -6.24
N TYR A 90 -2.33 4.59 -7.52
CA TYR A 90 -1.16 4.97 -8.32
C TYR A 90 -0.69 6.41 -8.09
N TYR A 91 -1.25 7.11 -7.09
CA TYR A 91 -0.81 8.43 -6.72
C TYR A 91 0.28 8.36 -5.63
N ASP A 92 1.40 9.05 -5.87
CA ASP A 92 2.40 9.38 -4.85
C ASP A 92 1.86 10.49 -3.94
N TYR A 93 1.25 11.50 -4.56
CA TYR A 93 0.54 12.59 -3.91
C TYR A 93 -0.83 12.75 -4.53
N TYR A 94 -1.86 12.97 -3.71
CA TYR A 94 -3.22 13.21 -4.16
C TYR A 94 -3.94 14.18 -3.24
N GLN A 95 -4.27 15.34 -3.78
CA GLN A 95 -5.19 16.30 -3.20
C GLN A 95 -6.51 16.26 -3.98
N PRO A 96 -7.61 15.83 -3.35
CA PRO A 96 -8.90 15.82 -4.02
C PRO A 96 -9.42 17.24 -4.24
N GLU A 97 -10.21 17.41 -5.31
CA GLU A 97 -11.02 18.62 -5.49
C GLU A 97 -11.99 18.79 -4.32
N ALA A 98 -12.06 19.98 -3.71
CA ALA A 98 -12.97 20.23 -2.60
C ALA A 98 -13.40 21.70 -2.56
N TYR A 99 -14.53 21.96 -1.91
CA TYR A 99 -14.98 23.32 -1.61
C TYR A 99 -15.34 23.41 -0.13
N MET A 100 -14.82 24.44 0.53
CA MET A 100 -15.05 24.75 1.94
C MET A 100 -15.94 25.98 2.06
N PRO A 101 -17.25 25.82 2.31
CA PRO A 101 -18.20 26.95 2.33
C PRO A 101 -17.88 27.98 3.42
N VAL A 102 -17.34 27.54 4.56
CA VAL A 102 -17.03 28.41 5.71
C VAL A 102 -15.97 29.45 5.38
N SER A 103 -14.99 29.11 4.53
CA SER A 103 -13.88 29.98 4.14
C SER A 103 -13.96 30.43 2.69
N ASP A 104 -15.05 30.11 1.99
CA ASP A 104 -15.24 30.29 0.54
C ASP A 104 -14.00 29.87 -0.28
N THR A 105 -13.39 28.74 0.09
CA THR A 105 -12.14 28.27 -0.50
C THR A 105 -12.40 27.08 -1.40
N TYR A 106 -12.10 27.24 -2.68
CA TYR A 106 -12.03 26.14 -3.64
C TYR A 106 -10.61 25.58 -3.69
N ILE A 107 -10.50 24.27 -3.49
CA ILE A 107 -9.25 23.53 -3.50
C ILE A 107 -9.20 22.76 -4.81
N GLU A 108 -8.25 23.12 -5.66
CA GLU A 108 -8.01 22.43 -6.92
C GLU A 108 -7.48 21.02 -6.69
N LYS A 109 -7.82 20.14 -7.64
CA LYS A 109 -7.26 18.80 -7.71
C LYS A 109 -5.78 18.92 -8.08
N ASP A 110 -4.93 18.33 -7.27
CA ASP A 110 -3.49 18.23 -7.53
C ASP A 110 -3.04 16.80 -7.28
N LEU A 111 -2.18 16.27 -8.15
CA LEU A 111 -1.79 14.87 -8.12
C LEU A 111 -0.43 14.63 -8.76
N ALA A 112 0.27 13.62 -8.25
CA ALA A 112 1.45 13.05 -8.87
C ALA A 112 1.22 11.55 -9.09
N ILE A 113 1.28 11.11 -10.35
CA ILE A 113 1.13 9.71 -10.73
C ILE A 113 2.49 9.02 -10.63
N ASN A 114 2.49 7.84 -10.01
CA ASN A 114 3.60 6.92 -10.01
C ASN A 114 3.44 5.91 -11.15
N GLU A 115 4.32 6.01 -12.16
CA GLU A 115 4.24 5.19 -13.37
C GLU A 115 4.44 3.69 -13.10
N GLU A 116 5.21 3.31 -12.07
CA GLU A 116 5.38 1.90 -11.70
C GLU A 116 4.10 1.34 -11.07
N LEU A 117 3.44 2.11 -10.20
CA LEU A 117 2.17 1.69 -9.62
C LEU A 117 1.07 1.58 -10.68
N ASP A 118 1.03 2.50 -11.65
CA ASP A 118 0.07 2.42 -12.75
C ASP A 118 0.30 1.19 -13.63
N LYS A 119 1.57 0.90 -13.98
CA LYS A 119 1.95 -0.34 -14.67
C LYS A 119 1.48 -1.58 -13.91
N LEU A 120 1.71 -1.65 -12.60
CA LEU A 120 1.30 -2.80 -11.78
C LEU A 120 -0.23 -2.97 -11.76
N ARG A 121 -1.00 -1.88 -11.75
CA ARG A 121 -2.46 -1.95 -11.86
C ARG A 121 -2.92 -2.46 -13.21
N LEU A 122 -2.34 -1.94 -14.30
CA LEU A 122 -2.64 -2.41 -15.66
C LEU A 122 -2.28 -3.89 -15.83
N LYS A 123 -1.18 -4.33 -15.22
CA LYS A 123 -0.78 -5.74 -15.18
C LYS A 123 -1.79 -6.60 -14.45
N ALA A 124 -2.26 -6.16 -13.28
CA ALA A 124 -3.28 -6.87 -12.51
C ALA A 124 -4.58 -7.05 -13.31
N THR A 125 -5.11 -5.98 -13.92
CA THR A 125 -6.35 -6.05 -14.72
C THR A 125 -6.17 -6.86 -15.99
N SER A 126 -5.03 -6.73 -16.67
CA SER A 126 -4.72 -7.53 -17.87
C SER A 126 -4.62 -9.01 -17.55
N ASN A 127 -3.97 -9.38 -16.44
CA ASN A 127 -3.87 -10.78 -16.01
C ASN A 127 -5.23 -11.35 -15.63
N LEU A 128 -6.09 -10.60 -14.93
CA LEU A 128 -7.45 -11.04 -14.62
C LEU A 128 -8.28 -11.34 -15.88
N LEU A 129 -8.09 -10.56 -16.95
CA LEU A 129 -8.79 -10.75 -18.23
C LEU A 129 -8.05 -11.68 -19.22
N SER A 130 -6.88 -12.19 -18.86
CA SER A 130 -6.12 -13.12 -19.70
C SER A 130 -6.72 -14.53 -19.77
N GLY A 131 -7.69 -14.83 -18.89
CA GLY A 131 -8.25 -16.18 -18.70
C GLY A 131 -7.43 -17.08 -17.78
N ARG A 132 -6.29 -16.60 -17.25
CA ARG A 132 -5.56 -17.30 -16.19
C ARG A 132 -6.37 -17.33 -14.90
N ARG A 133 -6.18 -18.41 -14.12
CA ARG A 133 -6.86 -18.62 -12.84
C ARG A 133 -5.91 -18.66 -11.64
N ASP A 134 -4.62 -18.79 -11.88
CA ASP A 134 -3.58 -18.80 -10.86
C ASP A 134 -3.13 -17.38 -10.52
N ILE A 135 -4.09 -16.53 -10.15
CA ILE A 135 -3.89 -15.10 -9.88
C ILE A 135 -4.23 -14.78 -8.43
N ILE A 136 -3.29 -14.12 -7.74
CA ILE A 136 -3.50 -13.51 -6.43
C ILE A 136 -3.29 -12.01 -6.60
N VAL A 137 -4.29 -11.20 -6.30
CA VAL A 137 -4.13 -9.74 -6.29
C VAL A 137 -4.10 -9.28 -4.85
N VAL A 138 -3.01 -8.62 -4.44
CA VAL A 138 -2.91 -7.96 -3.14
C VAL A 138 -3.27 -6.50 -3.32
N ALA A 139 -4.32 -6.04 -2.64
CA ALA A 139 -4.90 -4.73 -2.87
C ALA A 139 -5.12 -3.92 -1.60
N SER A 140 -5.09 -2.60 -1.74
CA SER A 140 -5.71 -1.69 -0.76
C SER A 140 -7.18 -1.47 -1.07
N VAL A 141 -7.86 -0.63 -0.28
CA VAL A 141 -9.22 -0.13 -0.58
C VAL A 141 -9.35 0.52 -1.96
N SER A 142 -8.26 0.75 -2.70
CA SER A 142 -8.34 1.11 -4.12
C SER A 142 -9.13 0.09 -4.96
N CYS A 143 -9.28 -1.16 -4.53
CA CYS A 143 -10.04 -2.17 -5.28
C CYS A 143 -11.55 -1.88 -5.36
N ILE A 144 -12.10 -1.06 -4.45
CA ILE A 144 -13.52 -0.67 -4.45
C ILE A 144 -13.79 0.66 -5.16
N TYR A 145 -12.75 1.32 -5.69
CA TYR A 145 -12.90 2.56 -6.45
C TYR A 145 -13.22 2.28 -7.91
N GLY A 146 -13.87 3.26 -8.54
CA GLY A 146 -14.19 3.25 -9.96
C GLY A 146 -12.99 2.91 -10.83
N ILE A 147 -13.19 1.97 -11.75
CA ILE A 147 -12.34 1.72 -12.92
C ILE A 147 -13.23 1.55 -14.15
N GLY A 148 -12.63 1.52 -15.34
CA GLY A 148 -13.38 1.35 -16.58
C GLY A 148 -14.22 0.07 -16.60
N ASN A 149 -15.24 0.06 -17.45
CA ASN A 149 -16.08 -1.11 -17.66
C ASN A 149 -15.23 -2.30 -18.15
N PRO A 150 -15.20 -3.44 -17.43
CA PRO A 150 -14.40 -4.60 -17.83
C PRO A 150 -14.78 -5.14 -19.22
N THR A 151 -16.05 -5.02 -19.60
CA THR A 151 -16.54 -5.46 -20.92
C THR A 151 -15.93 -4.62 -22.04
N GLU A 152 -15.89 -3.29 -21.85
CA GLU A 152 -15.28 -2.39 -22.84
C GLU A 152 -13.76 -2.58 -22.88
N TYR A 153 -13.14 -2.79 -21.73
CA TYR A 153 -11.71 -3.09 -21.66
C TYR A 153 -11.39 -4.41 -22.37
N GLU A 154 -12.22 -5.45 -22.23
CA GLU A 154 -12.09 -6.72 -22.94
C GLU A 154 -12.30 -6.58 -24.45
N ASN A 155 -13.29 -5.78 -24.87
CA ASN A 155 -13.54 -5.47 -26.29
C ASN A 155 -12.37 -4.73 -26.94
N GLY A 156 -11.61 -3.97 -26.15
CA GLY A 156 -10.38 -3.30 -26.59
C GLY A 156 -9.16 -4.22 -26.73
N ILE A 157 -9.24 -5.51 -26.39
CA ILE A 157 -8.10 -6.44 -26.52
C ILE A 157 -7.88 -6.81 -27.98
N ILE A 158 -6.71 -6.46 -28.51
CA ILE A 158 -6.28 -6.87 -29.84
C ILE A 158 -5.61 -8.24 -29.74
N ARG A 159 -6.27 -9.26 -30.27
CA ARG A 159 -5.73 -10.63 -30.33
C ARG A 159 -5.13 -10.88 -31.71
N ILE A 160 -3.86 -11.30 -31.72
CA ILE A 160 -3.12 -11.60 -32.94
C ILE A 160 -2.47 -12.98 -32.88
N GLN A 161 -2.34 -13.62 -34.03
CA GLN A 161 -1.66 -14.90 -34.17
C GLN A 161 -0.81 -14.94 -35.44
N LYS A 162 0.23 -15.77 -35.42
CA LYS A 162 1.04 -16.05 -36.61
C LYS A 162 0.16 -16.63 -37.74
N GLY A 163 0.36 -16.15 -38.97
CA GLY A 163 -0.42 -16.53 -40.16
C GLY A 163 -1.77 -15.83 -40.27
N GLN A 164 -2.09 -14.88 -39.38
CA GLN A 164 -3.33 -14.11 -39.47
C GLN A 164 -3.27 -13.13 -40.63
N THR A 165 -4.28 -13.17 -41.51
CA THR A 165 -4.49 -12.19 -42.57
C THR A 165 -5.10 -10.90 -41.99
N VAL A 166 -4.25 -9.91 -41.72
CA VAL A 166 -4.64 -8.58 -41.27
C VAL A 166 -3.67 -7.54 -41.84
N SER A 167 -4.20 -6.45 -42.41
CA SER A 167 -3.34 -5.38 -42.92
C SER A 167 -2.64 -4.66 -41.77
N ARG A 168 -1.41 -4.20 -42.01
CA ARG A 168 -0.66 -3.40 -41.03
C ARG A 168 -1.47 -2.19 -40.55
N ASN A 169 -2.12 -1.47 -41.46
CA ASN A 169 -2.89 -0.27 -41.11
C ASN A 169 -4.08 -0.59 -40.20
N THR A 170 -4.75 -1.75 -40.41
CA THR A 170 -5.82 -2.22 -39.52
C THR A 170 -5.31 -2.41 -38.10
N LEU A 171 -4.14 -3.04 -37.93
CA LEU A 171 -3.51 -3.17 -36.62
C LEU A 171 -3.20 -1.80 -35.99
N LEU A 172 -2.62 -0.87 -36.75
CA LEU A 172 -2.29 0.48 -36.24
C LEU A 172 -3.54 1.23 -35.78
N HIS A 173 -4.65 1.15 -36.52
CA HIS A 173 -5.92 1.72 -36.11
C HIS A 173 -6.46 1.06 -34.83
N GLY A 174 -6.33 -0.26 -34.70
CA GLY A 174 -6.66 -0.99 -33.47
C GLY A 174 -5.86 -0.50 -32.26
N LEU A 175 -4.55 -0.28 -32.43
CA LEU A 175 -3.66 0.23 -31.37
C LEU A 175 -4.07 1.64 -30.92
N VAL A 176 -4.35 2.55 -31.86
CA VAL A 176 -4.83 3.91 -31.54
C VAL A 176 -6.20 3.87 -30.86
N ASN A 177 -7.09 2.97 -31.27
CA ASN A 177 -8.38 2.76 -30.59
C ASN A 177 -8.20 2.23 -29.18
N SER A 178 -7.15 1.44 -28.94
CA SER A 178 -6.77 0.90 -27.62
C SER A 178 -5.85 1.86 -26.83
N LEU A 179 -5.84 3.15 -27.20
CA LEU A 179 -5.13 4.25 -26.53
C LEU A 179 -3.60 4.19 -26.61
N TYR A 180 -3.03 3.45 -27.56
CA TYR A 180 -1.60 3.53 -27.83
C TYR A 180 -1.26 4.73 -28.73
N SER A 181 -0.06 5.28 -28.53
CA SER A 181 0.43 6.45 -29.26
C SER A 181 1.54 6.09 -30.25
N ARG A 182 1.47 6.61 -31.48
CA ARG A 182 2.54 6.41 -32.46
C ARG A 182 3.73 7.32 -32.14
N THR A 183 4.93 6.77 -32.14
CA THR A 183 6.18 7.55 -31.97
C THR A 183 7.19 7.26 -33.07
N THR A 184 8.00 8.25 -33.40
CA THR A 184 9.24 8.13 -34.20
C THR A 184 10.50 8.43 -33.39
N GLY A 185 10.34 9.02 -32.19
CA GLY A 185 11.42 9.32 -31.26
C GLY A 185 11.45 8.30 -30.13
N ASP A 186 11.28 8.77 -28.89
CA ASP A 186 11.38 7.95 -27.69
C ASP A 186 10.29 6.88 -27.63
N PHE A 187 10.71 5.66 -27.31
CA PHE A 187 9.88 4.47 -27.29
C PHE A 187 9.40 4.15 -25.87
N ASN A 188 8.53 5.01 -25.35
CA ASN A 188 7.98 4.92 -23.99
C ASN A 188 6.80 3.92 -23.90
N ARG A 189 6.38 3.62 -22.67
CA ARG A 189 5.23 2.74 -22.39
C ARG A 189 3.96 3.24 -23.09
N GLY A 190 3.19 2.33 -23.67
CA GLY A 190 1.98 2.68 -24.42
C GLY A 190 2.25 3.24 -25.82
N ASN A 191 3.51 3.25 -26.28
CA ASN A 191 3.85 3.67 -27.64
C ASN A 191 3.97 2.50 -28.60
N PHE A 192 3.76 2.77 -29.88
CA PHE A 192 4.17 1.90 -30.98
C PHE A 192 4.94 2.67 -32.05
N ARG A 193 5.83 1.97 -32.76
CA ARG A 193 6.60 2.53 -33.88
C ARG A 193 6.61 1.57 -35.06
N VAL A 194 6.77 2.11 -36.26
CA VAL A 194 6.72 1.35 -37.52
C VAL A 194 8.05 1.51 -38.25
N LYS A 195 8.66 0.39 -38.64
CA LYS A 195 9.91 0.35 -39.43
C LYS A 195 9.73 -0.63 -40.59
N GLY A 196 9.44 -0.10 -41.78
CA GLY A 196 9.10 -0.94 -42.93
C GLY A 196 7.91 -1.84 -42.60
N ASP A 197 8.12 -3.15 -42.70
CA ASP A 197 7.07 -4.16 -42.45
C ASP A 197 7.02 -4.65 -41.00
N THR A 198 7.77 -4.01 -40.11
CA THR A 198 7.77 -4.34 -38.67
C THR A 198 7.05 -3.27 -37.86
N VAL A 199 6.27 -3.71 -36.88
CA VAL A 199 5.63 -2.87 -35.86
C VAL A 199 6.15 -3.28 -34.49
N ASP A 200 6.86 -2.37 -33.82
CA ASP A 200 7.28 -2.55 -32.43
C ASP A 200 6.26 -1.86 -31.51
N ILE A 201 5.84 -2.54 -30.44
CA ILE A 201 4.84 -2.07 -29.47
C ILE A 201 5.44 -2.17 -28.07
N ASN A 202 5.46 -1.06 -27.33
CA ASN A 202 5.86 -1.01 -25.93
C ASN A 202 4.60 -1.14 -25.05
N LEU A 203 4.47 -2.29 -24.39
CA LEU A 203 3.30 -2.62 -23.58
C LEU A 203 3.36 -1.92 -22.23
N PRO A 204 2.29 -1.25 -21.76
CA PRO A 204 2.34 -0.48 -20.52
C PRO A 204 2.26 -1.32 -19.23
N TYR A 205 1.98 -2.62 -19.34
CA TYR A 205 1.74 -3.53 -18.20
C TYR A 205 2.86 -4.56 -17.97
N VAL A 206 3.85 -4.66 -18.85
CA VAL A 206 4.98 -5.61 -18.74
C VAL A 206 6.28 -4.94 -19.17
N ASP A 207 7.42 -5.58 -18.88
CA ASP A 207 8.76 -5.05 -19.18
C ASP A 207 9.30 -5.42 -20.57
N TYR A 208 8.50 -6.12 -21.36
CA TYR A 208 8.83 -6.47 -22.74
C TYR A 208 7.81 -5.86 -23.71
N GLY A 209 8.24 -5.66 -24.94
CA GLY A 209 7.38 -5.24 -26.05
C GLY A 209 7.06 -6.40 -26.99
N TYR A 210 6.18 -6.16 -27.95
CA TYR A 210 6.02 -7.05 -29.10
C TYR A 210 6.65 -6.44 -30.35
N ARG A 211 7.29 -7.28 -31.17
CA ARG A 211 7.61 -6.98 -32.57
C ARG A 211 6.77 -7.89 -33.45
N ILE A 212 6.02 -7.27 -34.36
CA ILE A 212 5.14 -7.96 -35.31
C ILE A 212 5.69 -7.71 -36.70
N THR A 213 6.08 -8.78 -37.39
CA THR A 213 6.62 -8.74 -38.75
C THR A 213 5.55 -9.15 -39.75
N PHE A 214 5.33 -8.33 -40.77
CA PHE A 214 4.33 -8.55 -41.81
C PHE A 214 4.96 -8.99 -43.13
N PHE A 215 4.25 -9.83 -43.87
CA PHE A 215 4.48 -10.10 -45.28
C PHE A 215 3.19 -9.76 -46.05
N GLY A 216 3.15 -8.56 -46.65
CA GLY A 216 1.91 -8.01 -47.21
C GLY A 216 0.87 -7.76 -46.11
N ASP A 217 -0.27 -8.45 -46.20
CA ASP A 217 -1.37 -8.38 -45.22
C ASP A 217 -1.43 -9.62 -44.32
N GLU A 218 -0.31 -10.31 -44.11
CA GLU A 218 -0.21 -11.48 -43.22
C GLU A 218 0.85 -11.26 -42.14
N ILE A 219 0.54 -11.66 -40.90
CA ILE A 219 1.52 -11.67 -39.80
C ILE A 219 2.43 -12.90 -39.95
N GLU A 220 3.70 -12.68 -40.30
CA GLU A 220 4.69 -13.74 -40.51
C GLU A 220 5.32 -14.22 -39.20
N GLU A 221 5.67 -13.29 -38.31
CA GLU A 221 6.36 -13.58 -37.05
C GLU A 221 5.91 -12.60 -35.95
N ILE A 222 5.74 -13.13 -34.73
CA ILE A 222 5.50 -12.33 -33.53
C ILE A 222 6.61 -12.66 -32.53
N GLU A 223 7.31 -11.63 -32.07
CA GLU A 223 8.42 -11.73 -31.13
C GLU A 223 8.12 -10.92 -29.87
N THR A 224 8.57 -11.39 -28.71
CA THR A 224 8.79 -10.51 -27.57
C THR A 224 10.17 -9.86 -27.68
N ILE A 225 10.24 -8.57 -27.38
CA ILE A 225 11.47 -7.78 -27.46
C ILE A 225 11.76 -7.07 -26.14
N ASP A 226 13.05 -6.91 -25.84
CA ASP A 226 13.50 -6.00 -24.79
C ASP A 226 13.28 -4.56 -25.25
N VAL A 227 12.56 -3.77 -24.47
CA VAL A 227 12.18 -2.40 -24.85
C VAL A 227 13.35 -1.41 -24.86
N GLN A 228 14.43 -1.68 -24.12
CA GLN A 228 15.59 -0.81 -24.01
C GLN A 228 16.54 -1.00 -25.19
N ASN A 229 16.85 -2.24 -25.54
CA ASN A 229 17.84 -2.56 -26.59
C ASN A 229 17.23 -3.12 -27.88
N SER A 230 15.90 -3.35 -27.90
CA SER A 230 15.15 -3.86 -29.06
C SER A 230 15.60 -5.25 -29.55
N LYS A 231 16.33 -6.02 -28.72
CA LYS A 231 16.72 -7.40 -29.01
C LYS A 231 15.55 -8.34 -28.80
N ARG A 232 15.49 -9.37 -29.65
CA ARG A 232 14.54 -10.47 -29.55
C ARG A 232 14.79 -11.27 -28.27
N ILE A 233 13.72 -11.53 -27.51
CA ILE A 233 13.73 -12.40 -26.33
C ILE A 233 13.26 -13.80 -26.74
N THR A 234 12.03 -13.91 -27.26
CA THR A 234 11.48 -15.19 -27.75
C THR A 234 10.45 -14.96 -28.88
N VAL A 235 10.14 -16.01 -29.62
CA VAL A 235 9.08 -16.04 -30.64
C VAL A 235 7.83 -16.63 -30.02
N VAL A 236 6.67 -16.05 -30.32
CA VAL A 236 5.36 -16.50 -29.82
C VAL A 236 4.40 -16.74 -30.97
N GLU A 237 3.53 -17.74 -30.84
CA GLU A 237 2.52 -18.03 -31.87
C GLU A 237 1.29 -17.13 -31.76
N ASN A 238 0.93 -16.75 -30.53
CA ASN A 238 -0.24 -15.95 -30.21
C ASN A 238 0.15 -14.82 -29.26
N ALA A 239 -0.45 -13.64 -29.44
CA ALA A 239 -0.29 -12.52 -28.53
C ALA A 239 -1.62 -11.77 -28.34
N ALA A 240 -1.82 -11.26 -27.14
CA ALA A 240 -2.92 -10.36 -26.80
C ALA A 240 -2.33 -9.01 -26.37
N ILE A 241 -2.83 -7.93 -26.96
CA ILE A 241 -2.44 -6.56 -26.64
C ILE A 241 -3.63 -5.90 -25.95
N PHE A 242 -3.53 -5.72 -24.64
CA PHE A 242 -4.53 -5.05 -23.83
C PHE A 242 -4.47 -3.52 -24.01
N PRO A 243 -5.59 -2.79 -23.79
CA PRO A 243 -5.62 -1.33 -23.86
C PRO A 243 -4.57 -0.67 -22.97
N ALA A 244 -4.02 0.45 -23.46
CA ALA A 244 -2.94 1.15 -22.75
C ALA A 244 -3.39 1.87 -21.48
N ASN A 245 -4.70 2.03 -21.29
CA ASN A 245 -5.31 2.65 -20.12
C ASN A 245 -6.60 1.89 -19.75
N MET A 246 -6.95 1.87 -18.45
CA MET A 246 -8.15 1.23 -17.92
C MET A 246 -9.46 1.88 -18.38
N TYR A 247 -9.45 3.17 -18.75
CA TYR A 247 -10.64 3.89 -19.16
C TYR A 247 -10.75 3.96 -20.68
N LEU A 248 -11.57 3.09 -21.25
CA LEU A 248 -11.88 3.10 -22.67
C LEU A 248 -13.28 3.64 -22.89
N ALA A 249 -13.39 4.80 -23.55
CA ALA A 249 -14.68 5.37 -23.91
C ALA A 249 -15.16 4.83 -25.28
N PRO A 250 -16.45 4.50 -25.43
CA PRO A 250 -17.01 4.09 -26.72
C PRO A 250 -17.05 5.29 -27.69
N LYS A 251 -16.10 5.35 -28.64
CA LYS A 251 -15.95 6.48 -29.58
C LYS A 251 -17.22 6.79 -30.37
N GLU A 252 -17.96 5.75 -30.77
CA GLU A 252 -19.20 5.89 -31.54
C GLU A 252 -20.32 6.60 -30.75
N MET A 253 -20.24 6.59 -29.42
CA MET A 253 -21.26 7.16 -28.53
C MET A 253 -20.86 8.51 -27.93
N MET A 254 -19.66 9.02 -28.21
CA MET A 254 -19.16 10.22 -27.55
C MET A 254 -20.05 11.46 -27.81
N GLN A 255 -20.56 11.60 -29.03
CA GLN A 255 -21.50 12.68 -29.36
C GLN A 255 -22.79 12.59 -28.53
N GLN A 256 -23.35 11.39 -28.40
CA GLN A 256 -24.54 11.16 -27.57
C GLN A 256 -24.26 11.46 -26.09
N ILE A 257 -23.12 11.02 -25.57
CA ILE A 257 -22.68 11.28 -24.20
C ILE A 257 -22.60 12.80 -23.94
N ILE A 258 -22.03 13.56 -24.87
CA ILE A 258 -21.96 15.02 -24.75
C ILE A 258 -23.35 15.64 -24.67
N PHE A 259 -24.31 15.21 -25.51
CA PHE A 259 -25.69 15.70 -25.43
C PHE A 259 -26.35 15.40 -24.08
N GLU A 260 -26.16 14.21 -23.54
CA GLU A 260 -26.71 13.83 -22.23
C GLU A 260 -26.10 14.66 -21.08
N ILE A 261 -24.82 15.02 -21.16
CA ILE A 261 -24.17 15.94 -20.21
C ILE A 261 -24.77 17.34 -20.33
N GLN A 262 -25.03 17.82 -21.55
CA GLN A 262 -25.66 19.12 -21.79
C GLN A 262 -27.10 19.19 -21.24
N ASP A 263 -27.86 18.11 -21.36
CA ASP A 263 -29.22 18.02 -20.81
C ASP A 263 -29.22 18.10 -19.28
N GLU A 264 -28.32 17.37 -18.60
CA GLU A 264 -28.17 17.47 -17.14
C GLU A 264 -27.69 18.86 -16.72
N LEU A 265 -26.77 19.46 -17.48
CA LEU A 265 -26.32 20.83 -17.23
C LEU A 265 -27.48 21.83 -17.30
N LYS A 266 -28.30 21.76 -18.36
CA LYS A 266 -29.43 22.67 -18.55
C LYS A 266 -30.42 22.56 -17.39
N ALA A 267 -30.80 21.33 -17.03
CA ALA A 267 -31.71 21.08 -15.92
C ALA A 267 -31.15 21.62 -14.58
N GLN A 268 -29.86 21.40 -14.31
CA GLN A 268 -29.23 21.85 -13.07
C GLN A 268 -29.09 23.38 -13.00
N VAL A 269 -28.78 24.04 -14.12
CA VAL A 269 -28.73 25.51 -14.22
C VAL A 269 -30.11 26.13 -13.99
N GLU A 270 -31.17 25.56 -14.57
CA GLU A 270 -32.55 26.00 -14.34
C GLU A 270 -32.95 25.82 -12.87
N TYR A 271 -32.60 24.69 -12.25
CA TYR A 271 -32.79 24.45 -10.81
C TYR A 271 -32.12 25.54 -9.96
N PHE A 272 -30.85 25.85 -10.21
CA PHE A 272 -30.15 26.89 -9.45
C PHE A 272 -30.77 28.27 -9.62
N LYS A 273 -31.14 28.66 -10.86
CA LYS A 273 -31.82 29.94 -11.13
C LYS A 273 -33.17 30.03 -10.41
N ALA A 274 -33.96 28.95 -10.41
CA ALA A 274 -35.25 28.90 -9.72
C ALA A 274 -35.12 29.04 -8.19
N ASN A 275 -33.99 28.61 -7.62
CA ASN A 275 -33.70 28.72 -6.18
C ASN A 275 -32.89 29.99 -5.81
N GLY A 276 -32.72 30.94 -6.73
CA GLY A 276 -31.97 32.19 -6.48
C GLY A 276 -30.45 32.04 -6.41
N LYS A 277 -29.90 30.86 -6.73
CA LYS A 277 -28.47 30.52 -6.72
C LYS A 277 -27.80 30.89 -8.05
N LEU A 278 -27.76 32.18 -8.37
CA LEU A 278 -27.31 32.65 -9.69
C LEU A 278 -25.81 32.45 -9.94
N ILE A 279 -24.98 32.55 -8.89
CA ILE A 279 -23.53 32.39 -8.99
C ILE A 279 -23.17 30.93 -9.28
N GLU A 280 -23.81 30.00 -8.57
CA GLU A 280 -23.66 28.56 -8.77
C GLU A 280 -24.12 28.14 -10.17
N ALA A 281 -25.23 28.71 -10.65
CA ALA A 281 -25.71 28.49 -12.01
C ALA A 281 -24.70 28.93 -13.07
N GLN A 282 -24.13 30.13 -12.92
CA GLN A 282 -23.13 30.65 -13.84
C GLN A 282 -21.84 29.82 -13.80
N ARG A 283 -21.32 29.55 -12.60
CA ARG A 283 -20.12 28.74 -12.36
C ARG A 283 -20.21 27.36 -13.00
N LEU A 284 -21.32 26.67 -12.76
CA LEU A 284 -21.55 25.33 -13.32
C LEU A 284 -21.59 25.38 -14.85
N SER A 285 -22.29 26.37 -15.41
CA SER A 285 -22.40 26.56 -16.86
C SER A 285 -21.06 26.81 -17.52
N GLU A 286 -20.25 27.74 -16.99
CA GLU A 286 -18.93 28.05 -17.56
C GLU A 286 -18.02 26.82 -17.54
N ARG A 287 -17.95 26.13 -16.40
CA ARG A 287 -17.08 24.96 -16.23
C ARG A 287 -17.49 23.79 -17.12
N VAL A 288 -18.76 23.39 -17.13
CA VAL A 288 -19.18 22.20 -17.87
C VAL A 288 -19.10 22.44 -19.38
N ASN A 289 -19.39 23.66 -19.87
CA ASN A 289 -19.20 23.97 -21.29
C ASN A 289 -17.73 23.90 -21.69
N TYR A 290 -16.82 24.41 -20.86
CA TYR A 290 -15.37 24.26 -21.08
C TYR A 290 -14.95 22.78 -21.12
N ASP A 291 -15.41 21.97 -20.16
CA ASP A 291 -15.12 20.54 -20.14
C ASP A 291 -15.64 19.83 -21.41
N ILE A 292 -16.84 20.19 -21.88
CA ILE A 292 -17.43 19.64 -23.12
C ILE A 292 -16.62 20.03 -24.36
N GLU A 293 -16.17 21.28 -24.45
CA GLU A 293 -15.31 21.74 -25.56
C GLU A 293 -14.01 20.94 -25.57
N MET A 294 -13.37 20.76 -24.41
CA MET A 294 -12.15 19.95 -24.28
C MET A 294 -12.36 18.48 -24.65
N ILE A 295 -13.46 17.86 -24.20
CA ILE A 295 -13.82 16.49 -24.59
C ILE A 295 -14.05 16.39 -26.10
N ARG A 296 -14.67 17.39 -26.73
CA ARG A 296 -14.96 17.38 -28.17
C ARG A 296 -13.70 17.52 -29.03
N GLU A 297 -12.80 18.43 -28.67
CA GLU A 297 -11.60 18.73 -29.45
C GLU A 297 -10.45 17.74 -29.18
N LEU A 298 -10.26 17.35 -27.92
CA LEU A 298 -9.11 16.54 -27.51
C LEU A 298 -9.47 15.11 -27.11
N GLY A 299 -10.76 14.79 -26.96
CA GLY A 299 -11.21 13.50 -26.43
C GLY A 299 -10.99 13.33 -24.92
N TYR A 300 -10.56 14.39 -24.22
CA TYR A 300 -10.22 14.37 -22.81
C TYR A 300 -10.38 15.76 -22.17
N CYS A 301 -10.70 15.81 -20.87
CA CYS A 301 -10.63 17.02 -20.05
C CYS A 301 -10.07 16.72 -18.66
N SER A 302 -9.57 17.75 -17.97
CA SER A 302 -9.11 17.57 -16.58
C SER A 302 -10.30 17.26 -15.67
N GLY A 303 -10.23 16.14 -14.93
CA GLY A 303 -11.33 15.70 -14.09
C GLY A 303 -12.43 14.94 -14.86
N ILE A 304 -12.12 14.38 -16.03
CA ILE A 304 -13.05 13.61 -16.86
C ILE A 304 -13.77 12.49 -16.08
N GLU A 305 -13.17 11.96 -15.01
CA GLU A 305 -13.78 10.94 -14.16
C GLU A 305 -15.10 11.38 -13.52
N ASN A 306 -15.34 12.69 -13.39
CA ASN A 306 -16.61 13.23 -12.90
C ASN A 306 -17.78 12.99 -13.87
N TYR A 307 -17.49 12.66 -15.13
CA TYR A 307 -18.46 12.25 -16.14
C TYR A 307 -18.51 10.72 -16.33
N SER A 308 -17.81 9.94 -15.49
CA SER A 308 -17.70 8.47 -15.62
C SER A 308 -19.04 7.76 -15.75
N ARG A 309 -20.11 8.21 -15.07
CA ARG A 309 -21.46 7.64 -15.22
C ARG A 309 -21.89 7.57 -16.69
N PHE A 310 -21.68 8.66 -17.43
CA PHE A 310 -22.06 8.74 -18.84
C PHE A 310 -21.12 7.91 -19.71
N LEU A 311 -19.81 7.96 -19.44
CA LEU A 311 -18.79 7.20 -20.16
C LEU A 311 -18.99 5.69 -20.02
N ASP A 312 -19.38 5.23 -18.84
CA ASP A 312 -19.67 3.83 -18.53
C ASP A 312 -21.09 3.39 -18.93
N ARG A 313 -21.93 4.32 -19.44
CA ARG A 313 -23.36 4.12 -19.74
C ARG A 313 -24.17 3.59 -18.54
N ARG A 314 -23.80 4.00 -17.33
CA ARG A 314 -24.49 3.60 -16.09
C ARG A 314 -25.75 4.44 -15.86
N LYS A 315 -26.76 3.82 -15.24
CA LYS A 315 -27.95 4.55 -14.77
C LYS A 315 -27.59 5.41 -13.55
N PRO A 316 -28.27 6.55 -13.31
CA PRO A 316 -28.11 7.34 -12.09
C PRO A 316 -28.21 6.48 -10.81
N GLY A 317 -27.28 6.69 -9.88
CA GLY A 317 -27.20 5.94 -8.62
C GLY A 317 -26.61 4.52 -8.74
N ALA A 318 -26.44 3.98 -9.94
CA ALA A 318 -25.84 2.65 -10.12
C ALA A 318 -24.42 2.62 -9.58
N ARG A 319 -24.02 1.47 -9.00
CA ARG A 319 -22.64 1.28 -8.52
C ARG A 319 -21.63 1.47 -9.66
N PRO A 320 -20.42 2.00 -9.37
CA PRO A 320 -19.32 1.99 -10.32
C PRO A 320 -18.86 0.55 -10.62
N PHE A 321 -18.16 0.38 -11.75
CA PHE A 321 -17.31 -0.79 -11.95
C PHE A 321 -16.04 -0.64 -11.09
N CYS A 322 -15.55 -1.73 -10.53
CA CYS A 322 -14.38 -1.76 -9.65
C CYS A 322 -13.52 -3.00 -9.94
N LEU A 323 -12.41 -3.17 -9.23
CA LEU A 323 -11.52 -4.32 -9.45
C LEU A 323 -12.25 -5.66 -9.26
N LEU A 324 -13.22 -5.74 -8.34
CA LEU A 324 -13.97 -6.97 -8.08
C LEU A 324 -14.77 -7.43 -9.32
N ASP A 325 -15.14 -6.52 -10.23
CA ASP A 325 -15.84 -6.86 -11.47
C ASP A 325 -14.94 -7.58 -12.50
N TYR A 326 -13.62 -7.49 -12.34
CA TYR A 326 -12.64 -8.16 -13.21
C TYR A 326 -12.35 -9.59 -12.75
N PHE A 327 -12.75 -9.94 -11.53
CA PHE A 327 -12.59 -11.30 -11.02
C PHE A 327 -13.65 -12.24 -11.59
N PRO A 328 -13.31 -13.53 -11.81
CA PRO A 328 -14.32 -14.52 -12.09
C PRO A 328 -15.25 -14.70 -10.88
N LYS A 329 -16.49 -15.12 -11.13
CA LYS A 329 -17.55 -15.23 -10.09
C LYS A 329 -17.15 -16.08 -8.89
N ASP A 330 -16.28 -17.05 -9.08
CA ASP A 330 -15.79 -17.95 -8.06
C ASP A 330 -14.46 -17.51 -7.44
N PHE A 331 -14.13 -16.23 -7.42
CA PHE A 331 -12.96 -15.77 -6.66
C PHE A 331 -13.13 -15.97 -5.14
N LEU A 332 -12.00 -16.02 -4.44
CA LEU A 332 -11.90 -16.02 -2.97
C LEU A 332 -11.49 -14.62 -2.50
N LEU A 333 -12.16 -14.09 -1.48
CA LEU A 333 -11.73 -12.86 -0.81
C LEU A 333 -11.04 -13.21 0.50
N VAL A 334 -9.86 -12.63 0.74
CA VAL A 334 -9.20 -12.66 2.04
C VAL A 334 -9.09 -11.21 2.51
N VAL A 335 -9.62 -10.94 3.70
CA VAL A 335 -9.54 -9.61 4.32
C VAL A 335 -8.57 -9.67 5.47
N ASP A 336 -7.37 -9.12 5.25
CA ASP A 336 -6.32 -9.01 6.25
C ASP A 336 -6.60 -7.85 7.22
N GLU A 337 -6.23 -8.05 8.49
CA GLU A 337 -6.55 -7.18 9.61
C GLU A 337 -8.01 -6.68 9.54
N SER A 338 -8.94 -7.63 9.39
CA SER A 338 -10.34 -7.38 9.02
C SER A 338 -11.05 -6.33 9.89
N HIS A 339 -10.71 -6.31 11.19
CA HIS A 339 -11.27 -5.39 12.17
C HIS A 339 -10.93 -3.91 11.90
N VAL A 340 -9.92 -3.62 11.07
CA VAL A 340 -9.61 -2.27 10.55
C VAL A 340 -10.07 -2.12 9.11
N THR A 341 -9.81 -3.12 8.28
CA THR A 341 -10.09 -3.07 6.84
C THR A 341 -11.60 -2.96 6.55
N ILE A 342 -12.46 -3.67 7.26
CA ILE A 342 -13.92 -3.62 7.08
C ILE A 342 -14.50 -2.23 7.42
N PRO A 343 -14.21 -1.62 8.59
CA PRO A 343 -14.63 -0.25 8.86
C PRO A 343 -14.13 0.76 7.83
N GLN A 344 -12.88 0.62 7.36
CA GLN A 344 -12.31 1.52 6.36
C GLN A 344 -13.09 1.49 5.04
N ILE A 345 -13.46 0.29 4.54
CA ILE A 345 -14.31 0.12 3.35
C ILE A 345 -15.63 0.88 3.51
N GLY A 346 -16.27 0.76 4.67
CA GLY A 346 -17.52 1.47 4.98
C GLY A 346 -17.36 3.00 4.99
N ALA A 347 -16.21 3.50 5.46
CA ALA A 347 -15.93 4.93 5.57
C ALA A 347 -15.63 5.61 4.21
N MET A 348 -15.07 4.89 3.23
CA MET A 348 -14.62 5.46 1.95
C MET A 348 -15.75 6.19 1.21
N TYR A 349 -16.93 5.59 1.12
CA TYR A 349 -18.10 6.21 0.47
C TYR A 349 -18.61 7.45 1.21
N GLY A 350 -18.64 7.41 2.55
CA GLY A 350 -19.12 8.53 3.37
C GLY A 350 -18.25 9.78 3.19
N GLY A 351 -16.93 9.61 3.22
CA GLY A 351 -15.98 10.70 3.02
C GLY A 351 -16.04 11.29 1.61
N ASP A 352 -16.07 10.43 0.57
CA ASP A 352 -16.17 10.89 -0.82
C ASP A 352 -17.48 11.65 -1.08
N ARG A 353 -18.60 11.11 -0.62
CA ARG A 353 -19.92 11.74 -0.78
C ARG A 353 -20.01 13.08 -0.08
N SER A 354 -19.54 13.20 1.16
CA SER A 354 -19.58 14.48 1.91
C SER A 354 -18.81 15.58 1.18
N ARG A 355 -17.60 15.26 0.67
CA ARG A 355 -16.79 16.19 -0.12
C ARG A 355 -17.49 16.62 -1.40
N LYS A 356 -18.04 15.66 -2.16
CA LYS A 356 -18.67 15.94 -3.46
C LYS A 356 -20.01 16.62 -3.37
N LEU A 357 -20.78 16.39 -2.30
CA LEU A 357 -22.03 17.10 -2.06
C LEU A 357 -21.82 18.63 -2.03
N ASN A 358 -20.77 19.10 -1.37
CA ASN A 358 -20.42 20.53 -1.37
C ASN A 358 -20.09 21.02 -2.79
N LEU A 359 -19.33 20.26 -3.58
CA LEU A 359 -19.03 20.64 -4.96
C LEU A 359 -20.30 20.76 -5.82
N VAL A 360 -21.24 19.84 -5.65
CA VAL A 360 -22.52 19.87 -6.38
C VAL A 360 -23.41 21.00 -5.88
N GLU A 361 -23.57 21.17 -4.57
CA GLU A 361 -24.46 22.17 -3.96
C GLU A 361 -24.06 23.61 -4.33
N PHE A 362 -22.75 23.86 -4.47
CA PHE A 362 -22.18 25.16 -4.82
C PHE A 362 -21.80 25.26 -6.31
N GLY A 363 -22.32 24.40 -7.18
CA GLY A 363 -22.22 24.55 -8.63
C GLY A 363 -20.81 24.39 -9.22
N PHE A 364 -19.92 23.64 -8.56
CA PHE A 364 -18.60 23.27 -9.11
C PHE A 364 -18.66 22.02 -10.00
N ARG A 365 -19.62 21.11 -9.75
CA ARG A 365 -19.80 19.86 -10.50
C ARG A 365 -21.28 19.52 -10.68
N LEU A 366 -21.60 18.75 -11.72
CA LEU A 366 -22.93 18.21 -11.95
C LEU A 366 -23.31 17.16 -10.89
N PRO A 367 -24.62 16.90 -10.66
CA PRO A 367 -25.07 15.83 -9.78
C PRO A 367 -24.51 14.45 -10.13
N SER A 368 -24.30 14.16 -11.42
CA SER A 368 -23.64 12.95 -11.91
C SER A 368 -22.24 12.70 -11.36
N ALA A 369 -21.53 13.74 -10.90
CA ALA A 369 -20.21 13.58 -10.28
C ALA A 369 -20.27 12.77 -8.98
N LEU A 370 -21.44 12.67 -8.32
CA LEU A 370 -21.68 11.80 -7.16
C LEU A 370 -21.70 10.30 -7.53
N ASP A 371 -21.94 9.96 -8.79
CA ASP A 371 -21.94 8.58 -9.29
C ASP A 371 -20.53 8.09 -9.66
N ASN A 372 -19.54 8.99 -9.70
CA ASN A 372 -18.13 8.66 -9.61
C ASN A 372 -17.77 8.52 -8.13
N ARG A 373 -17.64 7.31 -7.60
CA ARG A 373 -17.48 7.11 -6.16
C ARG A 373 -16.85 5.75 -5.90
N PRO A 374 -16.37 5.44 -4.69
CA PRO A 374 -16.18 4.05 -4.30
C PRO A 374 -17.52 3.34 -4.11
N LEU A 375 -17.48 2.01 -4.02
CA LEU A 375 -18.61 1.23 -3.55
C LEU A 375 -19.04 1.68 -2.15
N ASN A 376 -20.34 1.71 -1.90
CA ASN A 376 -20.83 1.74 -0.52
C ASN A 376 -20.71 0.33 0.10
N PHE A 377 -20.84 0.25 1.42
CA PHE A 377 -20.63 -1.03 2.13
C PHE A 377 -21.60 -2.13 1.70
N HIS A 378 -22.86 -1.80 1.44
CA HIS A 378 -23.87 -2.76 1.01
C HIS A 378 -23.59 -3.28 -0.41
N GLU A 379 -23.14 -2.41 -1.32
CA GLU A 379 -22.70 -2.82 -2.66
C GLU A 379 -21.49 -3.75 -2.59
N PHE A 380 -20.49 -3.41 -1.77
CA PHE A 380 -19.33 -4.28 -1.52
C PHE A 380 -19.77 -5.65 -0.97
N GLU A 381 -20.62 -5.67 0.05
CA GLU A 381 -21.12 -6.89 0.68
C GLU A 381 -21.86 -7.80 -0.30
N ASN A 382 -22.66 -7.23 -1.20
CA ASN A 382 -23.37 -8.01 -2.22
C ASN A 382 -22.47 -8.56 -3.34
N MET A 383 -21.24 -8.07 -3.45
CA MET A 383 -20.23 -8.60 -4.38
C MET A 383 -19.35 -9.66 -3.74
N LEU A 384 -19.47 -9.87 -2.43
CA LEU A 384 -18.72 -10.92 -1.75
C LEU A 384 -19.25 -12.29 -2.17
N ASN A 385 -18.31 -13.18 -2.45
CA ASN A 385 -18.61 -14.60 -2.64
C ASN A 385 -18.25 -15.34 -1.35
N GLN A 386 -17.14 -16.09 -1.35
CA GLN A 386 -16.59 -16.68 -0.13
C GLN A 386 -15.46 -15.82 0.41
N THR A 387 -15.50 -15.52 1.71
CA THR A 387 -14.59 -14.59 2.36
C THR A 387 -13.95 -15.19 3.60
N ILE A 388 -12.63 -15.05 3.71
CA ILE A 388 -11.88 -15.33 4.94
C ILE A 388 -11.49 -14.00 5.59
N PHE A 389 -12.04 -13.72 6.77
CA PHE A 389 -11.58 -12.64 7.62
C PHE A 389 -10.36 -13.10 8.42
N VAL A 390 -9.30 -12.32 8.39
CA VAL A 390 -8.04 -12.65 9.06
C VAL A 390 -7.75 -11.56 10.10
N SER A 391 -7.75 -11.94 11.38
CA SER A 391 -7.53 -10.98 12.46
C SER A 391 -7.11 -11.67 13.76
N ALA A 392 -6.28 -11.02 14.58
CA ALA A 392 -6.03 -11.44 15.96
C ALA A 392 -7.17 -11.04 16.92
N THR A 393 -7.96 -10.05 16.50
CA THR A 393 -9.05 -9.42 17.25
C THR A 393 -10.21 -9.14 16.28
N PRO A 394 -10.96 -10.16 15.82
CA PRO A 394 -12.06 -9.96 14.87
C PRO A 394 -13.06 -8.91 15.37
N GLY A 395 -13.58 -8.09 14.44
CA GLY A 395 -14.61 -7.11 14.74
C GLY A 395 -16.01 -7.73 14.85
N ASP A 396 -16.99 -6.87 15.19
CA ASP A 396 -18.38 -7.31 15.39
C ASP A 396 -19.04 -7.78 14.09
N TYR A 397 -18.62 -7.22 12.95
CA TYR A 397 -19.14 -7.61 11.64
C TYR A 397 -18.74 -9.06 11.31
N GLU A 398 -17.47 -9.39 11.49
CA GLU A 398 -16.92 -10.70 11.18
C GLU A 398 -17.56 -11.77 12.06
N LEU A 399 -17.61 -11.54 13.38
CA LEU A 399 -18.24 -12.46 14.32
C LEU A 399 -19.73 -12.64 14.05
N LYS A 400 -20.45 -11.57 13.66
CA LYS A 400 -21.86 -11.68 13.28
C LYS A 400 -22.05 -12.49 12.00
N LYS A 401 -21.14 -12.36 11.02
CA LYS A 401 -21.20 -13.10 9.75
C LYS A 401 -20.85 -14.57 9.88
N THR A 402 -20.04 -14.93 10.87
CA THR A 402 -19.68 -16.31 11.16
C THR A 402 -20.44 -16.91 12.34
N GLU A 403 -21.49 -16.23 12.83
CA GLU A 403 -22.29 -16.66 13.98
C GLU A 403 -21.45 -16.97 15.24
N GLY A 404 -20.31 -16.28 15.38
CA GLY A 404 -19.34 -16.47 16.45
C GLY A 404 -18.36 -17.64 16.25
N VAL A 405 -18.50 -18.42 15.17
CA VAL A 405 -17.57 -19.50 14.84
C VAL A 405 -16.27 -18.90 14.30
N VAL A 406 -15.14 -19.36 14.85
CA VAL A 406 -13.79 -18.95 14.44
C VAL A 406 -12.87 -20.16 14.30
N VAL A 407 -11.99 -20.11 13.32
CA VAL A 407 -10.86 -21.02 13.18
C VAL A 407 -9.69 -20.44 13.94
N GLU A 408 -9.31 -21.05 15.06
CA GLU A 408 -8.24 -20.54 15.91
C GLU A 408 -6.84 -20.95 15.42
N GLN A 409 -5.92 -20.00 15.40
CA GLN A 409 -4.49 -20.21 15.15
C GLN A 409 -3.66 -19.41 16.15
N VAL A 410 -3.46 -19.98 17.34
CA VAL A 410 -2.79 -19.31 18.47
C VAL A 410 -1.41 -19.89 18.75
N VAL A 411 -1.17 -21.16 18.43
CA VAL A 411 0.14 -21.80 18.59
C VAL A 411 1.08 -21.38 17.46
N ARG A 412 2.20 -20.74 17.84
CA ARG A 412 3.22 -20.29 16.89
C ARG A 412 4.15 -21.44 16.48
N PRO A 413 4.62 -21.49 15.22
CA PRO A 413 5.60 -22.50 14.78
C PRO A 413 6.88 -22.54 15.62
N THR A 414 7.30 -21.40 16.16
CA THR A 414 8.52 -21.25 16.97
C THR A 414 8.34 -21.56 18.46
N GLY A 415 7.12 -21.91 18.87
CA GLY A 415 6.75 -22.12 20.27
C GLY A 415 6.71 -20.85 21.12
N LEU A 416 6.85 -19.65 20.54
CA LEU A 416 6.75 -18.40 21.27
C LEU A 416 5.37 -18.22 21.92
N LEU A 417 5.38 -17.72 23.15
CA LEU A 417 4.20 -17.57 23.99
C LEU A 417 3.63 -16.16 23.92
N GLU A 418 2.35 -15.99 24.22
CA GLU A 418 1.81 -14.68 24.60
C GLU A 418 2.55 -14.14 25.82
N PRO A 419 2.91 -12.85 25.87
CA PRO A 419 3.63 -12.27 27.00
C PRO A 419 2.73 -12.20 28.24
N PRO A 420 3.26 -12.42 29.46
CA PRO A 420 2.50 -12.15 30.68
C PRO A 420 2.20 -10.64 30.78
N ILE A 421 1.05 -10.32 31.37
CA ILE A 421 0.60 -8.96 31.62
C ILE A 421 0.66 -8.69 33.12
N GLU A 422 1.37 -7.64 33.51
CA GLU A 422 1.41 -7.15 34.89
C GLU A 422 0.65 -5.82 35.00
N VAL A 423 -0.17 -5.66 36.03
CA VAL A 423 -0.82 -4.38 36.35
C VAL A 423 -0.06 -3.72 37.49
N ARG A 424 0.44 -2.50 37.27
CA ARG A 424 1.18 -1.70 38.25
C ARG A 424 0.47 -0.36 38.51
N PRO A 425 0.55 0.22 39.72
CA PRO A 425 -0.09 1.51 40.02
C PRO A 425 0.44 2.65 39.15
N SER A 426 -0.37 3.68 38.89
CA SER A 426 0.07 4.87 38.13
C SER A 426 1.01 5.77 38.95
N VAL A 427 1.00 5.63 40.28
CA VAL A 427 1.87 6.37 41.19
C VAL A 427 3.32 5.96 40.96
N ASN A 428 4.20 6.94 40.68
CA ASN A 428 5.60 6.72 40.33
C ASN A 428 5.82 5.81 39.10
N GLN A 429 4.83 5.72 38.19
CA GLN A 429 4.93 4.87 36.98
C GLN A 429 6.15 5.17 36.12
N VAL A 430 6.60 6.44 36.07
CA VAL A 430 7.77 6.83 35.28
C VAL A 430 9.04 6.25 35.88
N ASP A 431 9.22 6.30 37.20
CA ASP A 431 10.41 5.76 37.86
C ASP A 431 10.50 4.23 37.70
N ASP A 432 9.36 3.54 37.86
CA ASP A 432 9.25 2.09 37.59
C ASP A 432 9.58 1.75 36.13
N LEU A 433 9.05 2.53 35.19
CA LEU A 433 9.33 2.37 33.76
C LEU A 433 10.82 2.55 33.45
N LEU A 434 11.50 3.52 34.08
CA LEU A 434 12.94 3.72 33.89
C LEU A 434 13.76 2.52 34.34
N GLU A 435 13.40 1.93 35.48
CA GLU A 435 14.06 0.72 35.97
C GLU A 435 13.87 -0.46 35.02
N GLU A 436 12.66 -0.63 34.48
CA GLU A 436 12.37 -1.68 33.50
C GLU A 436 13.07 -1.45 32.16
N ILE A 437 13.15 -0.19 31.70
CA ILE A 437 13.93 0.19 30.52
C ILE A 437 15.40 -0.19 30.72
N ASP A 438 16.02 0.21 31.83
CA ASP A 438 17.42 -0.07 32.11
C ASP A 438 17.71 -1.59 32.09
N LYS A 439 16.84 -2.38 32.74
CA LYS A 439 16.91 -3.86 32.71
C LYS A 439 16.89 -4.43 31.28
N ARG A 440 16.12 -3.84 30.36
CA ARG A 440 16.04 -4.30 28.95
C ARG A 440 17.22 -3.82 28.12
N VAL A 441 17.65 -2.58 28.31
CA VAL A 441 18.83 -2.01 27.63
C VAL A 441 20.09 -2.79 27.97
N LEU A 442 20.29 -3.17 29.24
CA LEU A 442 21.42 -4.00 29.67
C LEU A 442 21.45 -5.40 29.01
N LYS A 443 20.29 -5.93 28.61
CA LYS A 443 20.16 -7.19 27.85
C LYS A 443 20.30 -6.98 26.33
N GLY A 444 20.36 -5.73 25.87
CA GLY A 444 20.38 -5.37 24.46
C GLY A 444 19.03 -5.48 23.76
N ASP A 445 17.93 -5.53 24.50
CA ASP A 445 16.56 -5.58 23.96
C ASP A 445 15.97 -4.17 23.76
N ARG A 446 14.74 -4.09 23.22
CA ARG A 446 14.01 -2.85 22.96
C ARG A 446 12.72 -2.75 23.76
N VAL A 447 12.28 -1.50 23.95
CA VAL A 447 11.07 -1.17 24.70
C VAL A 447 10.11 -0.36 23.84
N LEU A 448 8.83 -0.71 23.88
CA LEU A 448 7.75 0.11 23.34
C LEU A 448 6.96 0.73 24.48
N VAL A 449 6.72 2.04 24.41
CA VAL A 449 5.91 2.77 25.39
C VAL A 449 4.73 3.40 24.66
N THR A 450 3.50 3.09 25.09
CA THR A 450 2.31 3.75 24.55
C THR A 450 1.76 4.79 25.52
N THR A 451 1.45 5.98 25.00
CA THR A 451 0.80 7.08 25.72
C THR A 451 -0.56 7.40 25.10
N LEU A 452 -1.33 8.31 25.71
CA LEU A 452 -2.65 8.71 25.21
C LEU A 452 -2.61 9.85 24.20
N THR A 453 -1.60 10.73 24.28
CA THR A 453 -1.56 11.96 23.48
C THR A 453 -0.19 12.16 22.82
N LYS A 454 -0.18 12.84 21.68
CA LYS A 454 1.06 13.22 20.95
C LYS A 454 2.00 13.99 21.86
N ARG A 455 1.46 14.96 22.59
CA ARG A 455 2.19 15.78 23.55
C ARG A 455 2.86 14.95 24.63
N MET A 456 2.18 13.96 25.21
CA MET A 456 2.79 13.07 26.20
C MET A 456 3.90 12.20 25.59
N ALA A 457 3.74 11.74 24.34
CA ALA A 457 4.79 11.00 23.66
C ALA A 457 6.06 11.84 23.46
N GLU A 458 5.89 13.09 23.00
CA GLU A 458 7.00 14.05 22.86
C GLU A 458 7.64 14.43 24.20
N GLU A 459 6.83 14.68 25.23
CA GLU A 459 7.32 15.04 26.57
C GLU A 459 8.08 13.88 27.20
N MET A 460 7.60 12.64 27.03
CA MET A 460 8.28 11.43 27.49
C MET A 460 9.61 11.21 26.76
N ASP A 461 9.64 11.36 25.43
CA ASP A 461 10.89 11.28 24.66
C ASP A 461 11.93 12.33 25.11
N LYS A 462 11.50 13.58 25.30
CA LYS A 462 12.35 14.65 25.84
C LYS A 462 12.85 14.32 27.25
N TYR A 463 12.01 13.72 28.09
CA TYR A 463 12.39 13.32 29.44
C TYR A 463 13.43 12.20 29.44
N LEU A 464 13.19 11.13 28.67
CA LEU A 464 14.12 10.01 28.48
C LEU A 464 15.48 10.49 27.92
N GLY A 465 15.46 11.41 26.96
CA GLY A 465 16.68 12.01 26.41
C GLY A 465 17.51 12.78 27.45
N ARG A 466 16.87 13.50 28.39
CA ARG A 466 17.58 14.27 29.46
C ARG A 466 18.35 13.39 30.43
N ILE A 467 17.92 12.15 30.60
CA ILE A 467 18.57 11.15 31.46
C ILE A 467 19.44 10.17 30.65
N ASN A 468 19.77 10.52 29.39
CA ASN A 468 20.61 9.76 28.47
C ASN A 468 20.07 8.40 28.03
N VAL A 469 18.75 8.19 28.06
CA VAL A 469 18.11 7.05 27.40
C VAL A 469 17.93 7.38 25.91
N LYS A 470 18.37 6.47 25.03
CA LYS A 470 18.22 6.66 23.57
C LYS A 470 16.78 6.36 23.17
N SER A 471 15.95 7.39 23.09
CA SER A 471 14.55 7.26 22.69
C SER A 471 14.22 8.06 21.42
N ARG A 472 13.13 7.65 20.77
CA ARG A 472 12.39 8.47 19.79
C ARG A 472 10.91 8.35 20.05
N TYR A 473 10.14 9.35 19.61
CA TYR A 473 8.68 9.27 19.58
C TYR A 473 8.14 9.02 18.16
N ILE A 474 6.91 8.52 18.07
CA ILE A 474 6.19 8.34 16.81
C ILE A 474 4.70 8.67 16.93
N HIS A 475 4.20 9.56 16.07
CA HIS A 475 2.77 9.89 15.95
C HIS A 475 2.37 10.20 14.51
N SER A 476 1.07 10.46 14.28
CA SER A 476 0.44 10.54 12.96
C SER A 476 0.92 11.67 12.03
N GLU A 477 1.81 12.56 12.48
CA GLU A 477 2.33 13.66 11.67
C GLU A 477 3.82 13.47 11.34
N VAL A 478 4.45 12.42 11.90
CA VAL A 478 5.77 11.99 11.48
C VAL A 478 5.65 11.48 10.05
N ASP A 479 6.52 11.98 9.18
CA ASP A 479 6.51 11.59 7.77
C ASP A 479 6.73 10.08 7.61
N THR A 480 6.21 9.51 6.52
CA THR A 480 6.31 8.06 6.30
C THR A 480 7.76 7.59 6.20
N LEU A 481 8.65 8.38 5.58
CA LEU A 481 10.07 8.06 5.46
C LEU A 481 10.77 8.13 6.83
N GLU A 482 10.52 9.20 7.58
CA GLU A 482 11.06 9.37 8.94
C GLU A 482 10.60 8.24 9.87
N ARG A 483 9.34 7.80 9.75
CA ARG A 483 8.81 6.65 10.48
C ARG A 483 9.59 5.37 10.18
N ILE A 484 9.93 5.11 8.91
CA ILE A 484 10.70 3.93 8.51
C ILE A 484 12.11 4.01 9.11
N GLU A 485 12.74 5.18 9.09
CA GLU A 485 14.05 5.41 9.69
C GLU A 485 14.05 5.17 11.19
N ILE A 486 13.08 5.72 11.93
CA ILE A 486 12.94 5.52 13.38
C ILE A 486 12.78 4.04 13.73
N LEU A 487 11.94 3.32 12.98
CA LEU A 487 11.73 1.88 13.20
C LEU A 487 12.99 1.08 12.88
N ARG A 488 13.72 1.45 11.82
CA ARG A 488 15.00 0.85 11.48
C ARG A 488 16.04 1.09 12.57
N ASP A 489 16.12 2.31 13.10
CA ASP A 489 17.02 2.67 14.19
C ASP A 489 16.73 1.87 15.47
N LEU A 490 15.46 1.62 15.78
CA LEU A 490 15.07 0.76 16.89
C LEU A 490 15.60 -0.65 16.70
N ARG A 491 15.41 -1.23 15.51
CA ARG A 491 15.87 -2.59 15.20
C ARG A 491 17.40 -2.70 15.20
N LEU A 492 18.10 -1.67 14.73
CA LEU A 492 19.57 -1.64 14.72
C LEU A 492 20.18 -1.41 16.10
N GLY A 493 19.39 -0.90 17.06
CA GLY A 493 19.89 -0.48 18.38
C GLY A 493 20.53 0.89 18.42
N ASN A 494 20.24 1.72 17.43
CA ASN A 494 20.58 3.14 17.47
C ASN A 494 19.70 3.86 18.51
N ILE A 495 18.47 3.38 18.69
CA ILE A 495 17.57 3.75 19.78
C ILE A 495 17.10 2.50 20.51
N ASP A 496 16.83 2.66 21.81
CA ASP A 496 16.45 1.58 22.70
C ASP A 496 14.95 1.59 23.02
N VAL A 497 14.34 2.78 23.03
CA VAL A 497 12.95 3.00 23.43
C VAL A 497 12.20 3.74 22.32
N LEU A 498 11.04 3.22 21.94
CA LEU A 498 10.11 3.91 21.03
C LEU A 498 8.83 4.28 21.78
N VAL A 499 8.56 5.57 21.86
CA VAL A 499 7.36 6.13 22.51
C VAL A 499 6.32 6.45 21.45
N GLY A 500 5.11 5.94 21.56
CA GLY A 500 4.07 6.16 20.56
C GLY A 500 2.68 6.35 21.16
N VAL A 501 1.74 6.68 20.27
CA VAL A 501 0.30 6.67 20.59
C VAL A 501 -0.32 5.44 19.94
N ASN A 502 -1.05 5.61 18.82
CA ASN A 502 -1.71 4.51 18.11
C ASN A 502 -0.78 3.74 17.13
N LEU A 503 0.33 4.36 16.70
CA LEU A 503 1.13 3.85 15.58
C LEU A 503 1.97 2.61 15.88
N LEU A 504 1.95 2.15 17.13
CA LEU A 504 2.53 0.87 17.55
C LEU A 504 1.59 -0.32 17.30
N ARG A 505 0.38 -0.06 16.76
CA ARG A 505 -0.69 -1.02 16.57
C ARG A 505 -0.61 -1.85 15.29
N GLU A 506 0.05 -1.38 14.23
CA GLU A 506 -0.05 -1.98 12.88
C GLU A 506 1.32 -2.34 12.28
N GLY A 507 1.44 -3.54 11.68
CA GLY A 507 2.56 -3.89 10.79
C GLY A 507 3.98 -3.91 11.38
N LEU A 508 4.18 -3.69 12.68
CA LEU A 508 5.50 -3.68 13.31
C LEU A 508 5.92 -5.07 13.80
N ASP A 509 6.68 -5.80 12.99
CA ASP A 509 7.29 -7.06 13.41
C ASP A 509 8.67 -6.82 14.04
N LEU A 510 8.72 -6.78 15.37
CA LEU A 510 9.90 -6.40 16.14
C LEU A 510 10.30 -7.49 17.16
N PRO A 511 11.03 -8.55 16.74
CA PRO A 511 11.52 -9.58 17.65
C PRO A 511 12.48 -9.06 18.74
N GLU A 512 13.08 -7.88 18.52
CA GLU A 512 14.00 -7.24 19.45
C GLU A 512 13.28 -6.62 20.67
N VAL A 513 11.96 -6.44 20.61
CA VAL A 513 11.16 -5.87 21.71
C VAL A 513 10.84 -6.93 22.74
N SER A 514 11.27 -6.73 23.99
CA SER A 514 10.93 -7.60 25.13
C SER A 514 10.06 -6.94 26.19
N LEU A 515 9.77 -5.63 26.05
CA LEU A 515 8.86 -4.92 26.96
C LEU A 515 7.91 -4.01 26.18
N VAL A 516 6.63 -4.10 26.51
CA VAL A 516 5.60 -3.15 26.10
C VAL A 516 4.97 -2.52 27.35
N ALA A 517 5.14 -1.22 27.51
CA ALA A 517 4.56 -0.45 28.61
C ALA A 517 3.37 0.37 28.10
N ILE A 518 2.21 0.22 28.74
CA ILE A 518 0.99 0.98 28.45
C ILE A 518 0.73 1.92 29.61
N LEU A 519 1.00 3.22 29.38
CA LEU A 519 0.66 4.26 30.34
C LEU A 519 -0.85 4.55 30.31
N ASP A 520 -1.41 4.84 31.48
CA ASP A 520 -2.83 5.18 31.64
C ASP A 520 -3.74 4.10 31.03
N ALA A 521 -3.48 2.84 31.35
CA ALA A 521 -4.19 1.69 30.77
C ALA A 521 -5.68 1.65 31.19
N ASP A 522 -6.02 2.29 32.30
CA ASP A 522 -7.38 2.36 32.85
C ASP A 522 -8.26 3.48 32.24
N LYS A 523 -7.71 4.27 31.31
CA LYS A 523 -8.44 5.35 30.63
C LYS A 523 -9.11 4.81 29.38
N GLU A 524 -10.33 4.30 29.55
CA GLU A 524 -11.13 3.76 28.45
C GLU A 524 -11.29 4.74 27.29
N GLY A 525 -11.50 4.17 26.10
CA GLY A 525 -11.57 4.89 24.84
C GLY A 525 -10.90 4.09 23.74
N PHE A 526 -10.84 4.63 22.53
CA PHE A 526 -10.34 3.92 21.35
C PHE A 526 -8.94 3.32 21.54
N LEU A 527 -8.02 3.98 22.26
CA LEU A 527 -6.65 3.50 22.46
C LEU A 527 -6.51 2.44 23.56
N ARG A 528 -7.56 2.20 24.35
CA ARG A 528 -7.56 1.33 25.54
C ARG A 528 -8.77 0.40 25.57
N ASP A 529 -9.40 0.18 24.41
CA ASP A 529 -10.39 -0.86 24.26
C ASP A 529 -9.72 -2.24 24.21
N GLU A 530 -10.50 -3.30 24.39
CA GLU A 530 -10.06 -4.70 24.37
C GLU A 530 -9.17 -5.02 23.14
N ARG A 531 -9.57 -4.53 21.96
CA ARG A 531 -8.86 -4.79 20.70
C ARG A 531 -7.50 -4.11 20.67
N SER A 532 -7.43 -2.83 21.04
CA SER A 532 -6.19 -2.06 21.03
C SER A 532 -5.21 -2.53 22.09
N LEU A 533 -5.69 -2.87 23.29
CA LEU A 533 -4.86 -3.45 24.33
C LEU A 533 -4.28 -4.80 23.90
N THR A 534 -5.11 -5.70 23.36
CA THR A 534 -4.67 -7.01 22.87
C THR A 534 -3.61 -6.89 21.78
N GLN A 535 -3.80 -6.00 20.80
CA GLN A 535 -2.83 -5.81 19.72
C GLN A 535 -1.53 -5.18 20.19
N THR A 536 -1.61 -4.23 21.12
CA THR A 536 -0.43 -3.58 21.71
C THR A 536 0.37 -4.60 22.54
N ALA A 537 -0.30 -5.40 23.38
CA ALA A 537 0.31 -6.48 24.15
C ALA A 537 1.02 -7.49 23.23
N GLY A 538 0.37 -7.85 22.11
CA GLY A 538 0.93 -8.77 21.12
C GLY A 538 2.26 -8.34 20.49
N ARG A 539 2.70 -7.08 20.65
CA ARG A 539 4.01 -6.61 20.17
C ARG A 539 5.18 -7.20 20.96
N ALA A 540 4.98 -7.59 22.22
CA ALA A 540 5.98 -8.32 23.01
C ALA A 540 5.98 -9.84 22.73
N ALA A 541 4.99 -10.37 22.00
CA ALA A 541 4.85 -11.81 21.77
C ALA A 541 5.86 -12.42 20.77
N ARG A 542 6.74 -11.59 20.19
CA ARG A 542 7.81 -12.01 19.27
C ARG A 542 9.13 -12.32 19.98
N ASN A 543 9.20 -12.11 21.29
CA ASN A 543 10.39 -12.33 22.10
C ASN A 543 10.08 -13.31 23.25
N VAL A 544 11.00 -14.25 23.51
CA VAL A 544 10.91 -15.21 24.61
C VAL A 544 10.83 -14.54 25.99
N ASP A 545 11.47 -13.37 26.14
CA ASP A 545 11.49 -12.56 27.35
C ASP A 545 10.41 -11.46 27.34
N GLY A 546 9.44 -11.55 26.42
CA GLY A 546 8.36 -10.59 26.29
C GLY A 546 7.56 -10.40 27.58
N LEU A 547 7.36 -9.14 27.98
CA LEU A 547 6.55 -8.71 29.12
C LEU A 547 5.68 -7.52 28.71
N VAL A 548 4.47 -7.44 29.26
CA VAL A 548 3.58 -6.28 29.11
C VAL A 548 3.27 -5.70 30.49
N ILE A 549 3.39 -4.38 30.63
CA ILE A 549 3.04 -3.66 31.85
C ILE A 549 1.89 -2.69 31.56
N PHE A 550 0.79 -2.84 32.28
CA PHE A 550 -0.32 -1.90 32.33
C PHE A 550 -0.17 -1.01 33.56
N TYR A 551 0.14 0.27 33.36
CA TYR A 551 0.10 1.25 34.44
C TYR A 551 -1.32 1.77 34.60
N ALA A 552 -1.94 1.44 35.72
CA ALA A 552 -3.35 1.67 35.98
C ALA A 552 -3.67 1.64 37.49
N ASP A 553 -4.60 2.49 37.93
CA ASP A 553 -5.08 2.49 39.32
C ASP A 553 -6.32 1.59 39.53
N LYS A 554 -6.98 1.19 38.45
CA LYS A 554 -8.15 0.32 38.45
C LYS A 554 -8.12 -0.61 37.24
N ILE A 555 -8.62 -1.83 37.39
CA ILE A 555 -8.79 -2.76 36.28
C ILE A 555 -10.14 -2.48 35.62
N THR A 556 -10.13 -2.06 34.35
CA THR A 556 -11.33 -1.87 33.54
C THR A 556 -11.80 -3.18 32.92
N GLU A 557 -13.01 -3.21 32.37
CA GLU A 557 -13.53 -4.40 31.68
C GLU A 557 -12.66 -4.76 30.46
N SER A 558 -12.23 -3.76 29.68
CA SER A 558 -11.33 -3.94 28.54
C SER A 558 -9.98 -4.55 28.96
N MET A 559 -9.42 -4.11 30.09
CA MET A 559 -8.20 -4.69 30.64
C MET A 559 -8.41 -6.14 31.06
N GLN A 560 -9.48 -6.43 31.81
CA GLN A 560 -9.77 -7.77 32.31
C GLN A 560 -9.91 -8.77 31.15
N ARG A 561 -10.72 -8.45 30.14
CA ARG A 561 -10.90 -9.30 28.96
C ARG A 561 -9.59 -9.54 28.20
N THR A 562 -8.76 -8.50 28.08
CA THR A 562 -7.44 -8.62 27.44
C THR A 562 -6.52 -9.58 28.21
N MET A 563 -6.49 -9.48 29.54
CA MET A 563 -5.70 -10.37 30.39
C MET A 563 -6.20 -11.81 30.31
N ASP A 564 -7.51 -12.02 30.48
CA ASP A 564 -8.13 -13.35 30.41
C ASP A 564 -7.86 -14.05 29.07
N GLU A 565 -7.98 -13.32 27.96
CA GLU A 565 -7.72 -13.85 26.62
C GLU A 565 -6.23 -14.14 26.39
N THR A 566 -5.35 -13.31 26.92
CA THR A 566 -3.89 -13.50 26.83
C THR A 566 -3.48 -14.75 27.62
N ASP A 567 -4.00 -14.92 28.83
CA ASP A 567 -3.72 -16.08 29.69
C ASP A 567 -4.28 -17.37 29.08
N ARG A 568 -5.53 -17.36 28.58
CA ARG A 568 -6.13 -18.50 27.85
C ARG A 568 -5.24 -18.97 26.70
N ARG A 569 -4.77 -18.02 25.87
CA ARG A 569 -3.87 -18.32 24.73
C ARG A 569 -2.53 -18.87 25.22
N ARG A 570 -1.95 -18.25 26.25
CA ARG A 570 -0.67 -18.66 26.84
C ARG A 570 -0.71 -20.07 27.40
N GLU A 571 -1.79 -20.43 28.10
CA GLU A 571 -1.99 -21.78 28.64
C GLU A 571 -2.05 -22.84 27.54
N LYS A 572 -2.81 -22.59 26.47
CA LYS A 572 -2.88 -23.48 25.29
C LYS A 572 -1.52 -23.66 24.63
N GLN A 573 -0.75 -22.57 24.46
CA GLN A 573 0.59 -22.61 23.89
C GLN A 573 1.58 -23.38 24.78
N LEU A 574 1.54 -23.19 26.09
CA LEU A 574 2.38 -23.93 27.05
C LEU A 574 2.06 -25.43 27.03
N ALA A 575 0.78 -25.79 27.01
CA ALA A 575 0.34 -27.18 26.93
C ALA A 575 0.84 -27.84 25.63
N PHE A 576 0.71 -27.15 24.49
CA PHE A 576 1.20 -27.63 23.21
C PHE A 576 2.73 -27.80 23.22
N ASN A 577 3.48 -26.79 23.66
CA ASN A 577 4.94 -26.86 23.73
C ASN A 577 5.41 -28.03 24.60
N LYS A 578 4.75 -28.26 25.74
CA LYS A 578 5.05 -29.38 26.63
C LYS A 578 4.76 -30.74 25.99
N ALA A 579 3.63 -30.87 25.29
CA ALA A 579 3.24 -32.10 24.60
C ALA A 579 4.16 -32.44 23.41
N HIS A 580 4.69 -31.41 22.74
CA HIS A 580 5.53 -31.57 21.55
C HIS A 580 7.03 -31.34 21.79
N HIS A 581 7.46 -31.17 23.05
CA HIS A 581 8.85 -30.91 23.44
C HIS A 581 9.49 -29.71 22.73
N ILE A 582 8.73 -28.62 22.55
CA ILE A 582 9.18 -27.41 21.88
C ILE A 582 9.74 -26.42 22.92
N THR A 583 10.96 -25.95 22.70
CA THR A 583 11.53 -24.82 23.45
C THR A 583 11.28 -23.52 22.66
N PRO A 584 10.62 -22.51 23.25
CA PRO A 584 10.39 -21.22 22.59
C PRO A 584 11.70 -20.58 22.14
N LYS A 585 11.73 -20.07 20.90
CA LYS A 585 12.90 -19.36 20.36
C LYS A 585 12.50 -18.05 19.67
N THR A 586 13.19 -16.97 20.04
CA THR A 586 13.09 -15.67 19.35
C THR A 586 13.75 -15.76 17.98
N VAL A 587 13.03 -15.39 16.91
CA VAL A 587 13.60 -15.32 15.55
C VAL A 587 14.28 -13.97 15.38
N ARG A 588 15.61 -13.93 15.37
CA ARG A 588 16.38 -12.71 15.11
C ARG A 588 16.76 -12.65 13.63
N LYS A 589 16.60 -11.48 12.99
CA LYS A 589 17.13 -11.23 11.64
C LYS A 589 18.54 -10.65 11.74
N SER A 590 19.38 -10.89 10.73
CA SER A 590 20.71 -10.26 10.69
C SER A 590 20.61 -8.77 10.38
N LYS A 591 21.63 -7.98 10.75
CA LYS A 591 21.68 -6.54 10.42
C LYS A 591 21.59 -6.30 8.91
N GLU A 592 22.26 -7.13 8.12
CA GLU A 592 22.22 -7.09 6.63
C GLU A 592 20.80 -7.34 6.10
N GLN A 593 20.06 -8.29 6.66
CA GLN A 593 18.67 -8.54 6.29
C GLN A 593 17.75 -7.37 6.63
N ILE A 594 18.00 -6.68 7.76
CA ILE A 594 17.23 -5.49 8.15
C ILE A 594 17.50 -4.33 7.18
N LEU A 595 18.75 -4.17 6.74
CA LEU A 595 19.14 -3.17 5.74
C LEU A 595 18.53 -3.46 4.37
N GLY A 596 18.58 -4.72 3.92
CA GLY A 596 18.02 -5.15 2.63
C GLY A 596 16.49 -5.18 2.55
N GLN A 597 15.76 -5.20 3.67
CA GLN A 597 14.29 -5.06 3.64
C GLN A 597 13.84 -3.63 3.31
N THR A 598 14.67 -2.62 3.59
CA THR A 598 14.32 -1.22 3.33
C THR A 598 14.36 -0.91 1.83
N SER A 599 15.25 -1.57 1.08
CA SER A 599 15.32 -1.46 -0.38
C SER A 599 14.14 -2.10 -1.11
N VAL A 600 13.31 -2.91 -0.46
CA VAL A 600 12.07 -3.45 -1.07
C VAL A 600 10.96 -2.39 -1.12
N LEU A 601 10.99 -1.41 -0.22
CA LEU A 601 10.09 -0.23 -0.26
C LEU A 601 10.55 0.80 -1.29
N GLU A 602 11.83 0.78 -1.67
CA GLU A 602 12.36 1.46 -2.85
C GLU A 602 12.23 0.52 -4.05
N ILE A 603 11.09 0.51 -4.74
CA ILE A 603 10.89 -0.32 -5.94
C ILE A 603 11.90 0.08 -7.02
N LYS A 604 13.10 -0.49 -6.97
CA LYS A 604 14.09 -0.59 -8.03
C LYS A 604 14.83 -1.92 -7.82
N HIS A 605 14.68 -2.77 -8.83
CA HIS A 605 15.27 -4.10 -8.98
C HIS A 605 16.60 -4.29 -8.23
N PHE A 606 16.60 -5.12 -7.19
CA PHE A 606 17.81 -5.76 -6.69
C PHE A 606 17.94 -7.11 -7.38
N ASP A 607 18.94 -7.25 -8.25
CA ASP A 607 19.33 -8.50 -8.88
C ASP A 607 20.59 -9.02 -8.18
N GLU A 608 20.47 -10.13 -7.44
CA GLU A 608 21.54 -10.76 -6.66
C GLU A 608 22.65 -11.39 -7.54
N HIS A 609 22.57 -11.29 -8.88
CA HIS A 609 23.50 -11.94 -9.80
C HIS A 609 24.24 -11.00 -10.77
N SER A 610 24.31 -9.70 -10.47
CA SER A 610 25.16 -8.78 -11.25
C SER A 610 26.67 -9.03 -10.99
N PRO A 611 27.52 -9.19 -12.01
CA PRO A 611 28.97 -9.46 -11.88
C PRO A 611 29.82 -8.31 -11.32
N MET A 612 29.22 -7.30 -10.68
CA MET A 612 29.89 -6.07 -10.22
C MET A 612 29.74 -5.82 -8.71
N ALA A 613 29.52 -6.85 -7.90
CA ALA A 613 29.63 -6.74 -6.45
C ALA A 613 31.12 -6.60 -6.04
N VAL A 614 31.59 -5.37 -5.81
CA VAL A 614 32.92 -5.12 -5.25
C VAL A 614 32.83 -5.20 -3.73
N HIS A 615 33.70 -6.03 -3.14
CA HIS A 615 33.88 -6.18 -1.70
C HIS A 615 34.34 -4.86 -1.05
N ASP A 616 33.64 -4.42 -0.01
CA ASP A 616 34.08 -3.36 0.89
C ASP A 616 35.27 -3.85 1.75
N GLU A 617 36.49 -3.44 1.39
CA GLU A 617 37.59 -3.29 2.33
C GLU A 617 37.84 -1.81 2.56
N VAL A 618 37.43 -1.31 3.73
CA VAL A 618 37.68 0.06 4.18
C VAL A 618 39.14 0.17 4.59
N GLN A 619 39.98 0.75 3.71
CA GLN A 619 41.26 1.33 4.10
C GLN A 619 41.09 2.82 4.40
N LEU A 620 41.31 3.18 5.67
CA LEU A 620 41.41 4.55 6.16
C LEU A 620 42.54 5.30 5.43
N VAL A 621 42.18 6.34 4.67
CA VAL A 621 43.12 7.40 4.24
C VAL A 621 42.68 8.70 4.91
N ALA A 622 42.99 8.80 6.21
CA ALA A 622 43.07 10.08 6.89
C ALA A 622 44.45 10.65 6.56
N GLU A 623 44.56 11.61 5.64
CA GLU A 623 45.56 12.70 5.73
C GLU A 623 45.46 13.80 4.65
N ASP A 624 44.80 13.60 3.50
CA ASP A 624 44.86 14.61 2.41
C ASP A 624 43.71 15.63 2.37
N ALA A 625 42.71 15.55 3.24
CA ALA A 625 41.57 16.49 3.22
C ALA A 625 41.88 17.87 3.88
N MET A 626 42.99 18.01 4.61
CA MET A 626 43.33 19.26 5.32
C MET A 626 44.04 20.32 4.46
N ALA A 627 44.42 20.01 3.22
CA ALA A 627 45.19 20.94 2.38
C ALA A 627 44.33 21.84 1.46
N TYR A 628 43.07 21.50 1.19
CA TYR A 628 42.23 22.27 0.24
C TYR A 628 41.27 23.29 0.91
N ALA A 629 41.18 23.29 2.24
CA ALA A 629 40.31 24.19 3.00
C ALA A 629 40.91 25.59 3.27
N ARG A 630 42.12 25.89 2.78
CA ARG A 630 42.83 27.16 3.02
C ARG A 630 42.90 28.12 1.82
N SER A 631 42.03 27.99 0.83
CA SER A 631 42.00 28.95 -0.29
C SER A 631 40.59 29.34 -0.73
N SER A 632 39.79 29.92 0.17
CA SER A 632 38.75 30.91 -0.17
C SER A 632 38.06 31.44 1.10
N ALA A 633 38.75 32.26 1.88
CA ALA A 633 38.16 32.94 3.04
C ALA A 633 38.33 34.45 2.90
N ALA A 634 37.31 35.12 2.35
CA ALA A 634 36.96 36.51 2.64
C ALA A 634 35.62 36.86 1.95
N ALA A 635 34.53 36.25 2.40
CA ALA A 635 33.19 36.80 2.21
C ALA A 635 32.38 36.47 3.46
N VAL A 636 31.97 37.52 4.18
CA VAL A 636 31.08 37.40 5.35
C VAL A 636 29.77 36.78 4.86
N LYS A 637 29.55 35.49 5.15
CA LYS A 637 28.29 34.81 4.89
C LYS A 637 27.33 35.15 6.02
N THR A 638 26.10 35.57 5.70
CA THR A 638 25.04 35.74 6.70
C THR A 638 24.36 34.40 7.00
N ILE A 639 23.74 34.25 8.18
CA ILE A 639 22.98 33.03 8.57
C ILE A 639 22.01 32.56 7.47
N PRO A 640 21.21 33.43 6.81
CA PRO A 640 20.31 33.01 5.74
C PRO A 640 21.04 32.47 4.48
N GLN A 641 22.24 32.97 4.19
CA GLN A 641 23.04 32.48 3.06
C GLN A 641 23.67 31.11 3.35
N MET A 642 23.99 30.85 4.62
CA MET A 642 24.51 29.56 5.05
C MET A 642 23.40 28.48 5.01
N GLU A 643 22.21 28.79 5.52
CA GLU A 643 21.03 27.90 5.43
C GLU A 643 20.67 27.56 3.97
N LYS A 644 20.73 28.56 3.08
CA LYS A 644 20.51 28.35 1.64
C LYS A 644 21.59 27.47 1.01
N SER A 645 22.84 27.57 1.49
CA SER A 645 23.95 26.74 1.00
C SER A 645 23.80 25.29 1.46
N ILE A 646 23.41 25.06 2.72
CA ILE A 646 23.10 23.72 3.26
C ILE A 646 21.95 23.09 2.49
N ALA A 647 20.86 23.83 2.26
CA ALA A 647 19.72 23.33 1.48
C ALA A 647 20.10 22.96 0.04
N LYS A 648 21.02 23.71 -0.58
CA LYS A 648 21.53 23.40 -1.92
C LYS A 648 22.39 22.14 -1.92
N VAL A 649 23.35 22.02 -0.99
CA VAL A 649 24.22 20.84 -0.88
C VAL A 649 23.40 19.59 -0.56
N LYS A 650 22.37 19.70 0.29
CA LYS A 650 21.42 18.61 0.57
C LYS A 650 20.68 18.16 -0.69
N LYS A 651 20.18 19.12 -1.49
CA LYS A 651 19.49 18.80 -2.75
C LYS A 651 20.42 18.14 -3.77
N ASP A 652 21.67 18.60 -3.86
CA ASP A 652 22.68 18.03 -4.76
C ASP A 652 23.12 16.62 -4.28
N MET A 653 23.21 16.40 -2.97
CA MET A 653 23.46 15.09 -2.36
C MET A 653 22.33 14.09 -2.66
N GLU A 654 21.08 14.51 -2.44
CA GLU A 654 19.90 13.69 -2.76
C GLU A 654 19.77 13.40 -4.26
N LYS A 655 20.30 14.28 -5.12
CA LYS A 655 20.39 14.03 -6.56
C LYS A 655 21.47 13.00 -6.88
N ALA A 656 22.67 13.16 -6.34
CA ALA A 656 23.77 12.20 -6.51
C ALA A 656 23.38 10.79 -6.01
N ALA A 657 22.68 10.71 -4.87
CA ALA A 657 22.14 9.46 -4.36
C ALA A 657 21.08 8.84 -5.30
N ARG A 658 20.21 9.67 -5.90
CA ARG A 658 19.23 9.22 -6.90
C ARG A 658 19.88 8.72 -8.19
N ASP A 659 21.00 9.33 -8.58
CA ASP A 659 21.77 9.01 -9.78
C ASP A 659 22.77 7.86 -9.55
N LEU A 660 22.77 7.23 -8.37
CA LEU A 660 23.65 6.13 -7.94
C LEU A 660 25.14 6.50 -7.83
N ASP A 661 25.47 7.79 -7.74
CA ASP A 661 26.82 8.27 -7.47
C ASP A 661 27.05 8.38 -5.95
N PHE A 662 27.23 7.22 -5.31
CA PHE A 662 27.36 7.12 -3.85
C PHE A 662 28.62 7.79 -3.30
N MET A 663 29.69 7.87 -4.10
CA MET A 663 30.91 8.56 -3.71
C MET A 663 30.68 10.07 -3.64
N GLU A 664 30.01 10.64 -4.65
CA GLU A 664 29.67 12.06 -4.64
C GLU A 664 28.61 12.39 -3.57
N ALA A 665 27.63 11.51 -3.36
CA ALA A 665 26.66 11.67 -2.27
C ALA A 665 27.34 11.68 -0.88
N ALA A 666 28.31 10.79 -0.65
CA ALA A 666 29.08 10.79 0.60
C ALA A 666 29.91 12.07 0.77
N ARG A 667 30.56 12.55 -0.29
CA ARG A 667 31.33 13.80 -0.28
C ARG A 667 30.44 15.01 0.04
N LEU A 668 29.26 15.09 -0.58
CA LEU A 668 28.30 16.18 -0.37
C LEU A 668 27.66 16.11 1.03
N ARG A 669 27.41 14.91 1.58
CA ARG A 669 26.97 14.72 2.96
C ARG A 669 27.98 15.27 3.96
N ASP A 670 29.25 14.93 3.79
CA ASP A 670 30.31 15.37 4.70
C ASP A 670 30.52 16.90 4.59
N GLN A 671 30.36 17.46 3.38
CA GLN A 671 30.33 18.91 3.16
C GLN A 671 29.12 19.58 3.83
N MET A 672 27.93 18.96 3.80
CA MET A 672 26.73 19.46 4.47
C MET A 672 26.93 19.51 5.99
N PHE A 673 27.45 18.44 6.59
CA PHE A 673 27.72 18.40 8.03
C PHE A 673 28.76 19.44 8.47
N ALA A 674 29.76 19.72 7.64
CA ALA A 674 30.72 20.79 7.92
C ALA A 674 30.03 22.17 7.95
N LEU A 675 29.15 22.46 6.99
CA LEU A 675 28.38 23.71 6.94
C LEU A 675 27.37 23.82 8.08
N GLU A 676 26.74 22.72 8.49
CA GLU A 676 25.82 22.69 9.63
C GLU A 676 26.53 22.99 10.96
N ARG A 677 27.74 22.46 11.16
CA ARG A 677 28.56 22.80 12.34
C ARG A 677 28.91 24.29 12.37
N GLU A 678 29.33 24.85 11.23
CA GLU A 678 29.65 26.28 11.10
C GLU A 678 28.41 27.15 11.35
N LEU A 679 27.22 26.72 10.90
CA LEU A 679 25.96 27.41 11.16
C LEU A 679 25.57 27.39 12.65
N VAL A 680 25.83 26.30 13.36
CA VAL A 680 25.59 26.21 14.82
C VAL A 680 26.51 27.19 15.56
N GLU A 681 27.78 27.27 15.18
CA GLU A 681 28.73 28.25 15.76
C GLU A 681 28.33 29.70 15.46
N MET A 682 27.74 29.98 14.30
CA MET A 682 27.24 31.32 13.96
C MET A 682 25.94 31.72 14.68
N LYS A 683 25.18 30.76 15.21
CA LYS A 683 23.90 30.98 15.91
C LYS A 683 24.06 31.08 17.44
N GLN A 684 25.23 30.73 17.97
CA GLN A 684 25.64 30.98 19.36
C GLN A 684 26.22 32.37 19.50
#